data_AF-A0A1W1VQL4-F1
#
_entry.id   AF-A0A1W1VQL4-F1
#
_cell.length_a   1.000
_cell.length_b   1.000
_cell.length_c   1.000
_cell.angle_alpha   90.00
_cell.angle_beta   90.00
_cell.angle_gamma   90.00
#
_symmetry.space_group_name_H-M   'P 1'
#
loop_
_entity.id
_entity.type
_entity.pdbx_description
1 polymer ?
#
loop_
_entity_poly.entity_id
_entity_poly.type
_entity_poly.pdbx_seq_one_letter_code
_entity_poly.pdbx_strand_id
1 'polypeptide(L)'
;MAEYAILPFVKKLLFLSLVACGILGTARAQQLVSQAELVLESRPAKPVICYARPENMYTYVAPPAQFLNRTAGRPTADRARIEVNYIDFPANARAAFQKAVDIWQSQLFSPVVIRVEARWEPLAEGVLGAAGTTQIYRNLPGAPKSNIWYPAALAEKIAGQDLNGTNPDISAEFNSDINWYFGLEGIPPTGSYDLVSVVLHELGHGLGFIAAASYTDPPPATGAVASLNSSGFPWVFSTYIENGPGVRLAGNRLFPSPSTALADQFTSDDLYFGSPLVNAVTNNQRARLHAPPRFSSGSSISHLNEASYRAGDPNSLMTPRIGAAEAIQNPGPITLKMFDEMGWFNTAIRHNPSLRDTETAQDFVVRANVVSDGTIVAGSVRLFYRVDNGTDAPGATDTVLPMTAASGSTQYTATIPNPGLGRRVSYYISAADVETGRTYTAPGVLLTTDATTAQPRYQFFVGPDAVPPVLVHQPAAFIFADQLPLVITAQASDNIGVASVSVEYSVNSVARPSFNLTRQADNVTYRGSIASTAGAPIGAGDIIAYRLIARDASSNANQTVSPASGTYRVPVVSIKAPQASYVNNFNAITAATSPDFVGNGFSITQPTGFNDLAIHSAHPYPDANNTLIYQLLTPIIVATDPTKSTINFDEIVLVEPGTDGAPFPSADFFDYVVVEGSKDEGRTWQPVADGYDSRDREAWLAAYNSGIDAEQNSTAVGSPALFLPRAMNLRDNGFFLAGDVVRLRFRLFADPAAHGWGWAIDNLRIQDNTVTSLASELKKTGGLNVYPNPSEGKFTVQASFAKPTTGLQIIVRNNLGQVVLRQSLAGAQRELKQALDLSTLSAGMYMVSVGIEGDAAMRKILITK
;
A
#
# COMPACT_ATOMS: atom_id res chain seq x y z
N MET A 1 -2.52 -61.72 -56.42
CA MET A 1 -3.24 -62.59 -55.49
C MET A 1 -4.19 -61.71 -54.68
N ALA A 2 -5.48 -62.01 -54.82
CA ALA A 2 -6.65 -61.53 -54.09
C ALA A 2 -6.41 -61.53 -52.54
N GLU A 3 -7.12 -60.83 -51.64
CA GLU A 3 -8.34 -60.00 -51.66
C GLU A 3 -8.62 -59.52 -50.20
N TYR A 4 -9.36 -58.40 -50.04
CA TYR A 4 -10.31 -58.03 -48.95
C TYR A 4 -9.81 -57.87 -47.48
N ALA A 5 -10.25 -56.91 -46.63
CA ALA A 5 -11.46 -56.08 -46.54
C ALA A 5 -11.20 -54.82 -45.65
N ILE A 6 -11.65 -53.60 -46.02
CA ILE A 6 -12.83 -52.83 -45.53
C ILE A 6 -12.70 -52.16 -44.11
N LEU A 7 -12.77 -50.81 -44.12
CA LEU A 7 -12.89 -49.77 -43.05
C LEU A 7 -14.22 -49.84 -42.23
N PRO A 8 -14.62 -48.92 -41.29
CA PRO A 8 -13.98 -47.74 -40.62
C PRO A 8 -14.34 -47.56 -39.10
N PHE A 9 -13.77 -46.54 -38.39
CA PHE A 9 -14.45 -45.44 -37.62
C PHE A 9 -13.59 -44.82 -36.48
N VAL A 10 -13.43 -43.48 -36.57
CA VAL A 10 -13.22 -42.43 -35.53
C VAL A 10 -11.93 -42.37 -34.69
N LYS A 11 -11.10 -41.35 -34.97
CA LYS A 11 -10.80 -40.24 -34.04
C LYS A 11 -10.10 -39.09 -34.76
N LYS A 12 -10.78 -37.94 -34.86
CA LYS A 12 -10.21 -36.60 -35.17
C LYS A 12 -9.90 -35.92 -33.83
N LEU A 13 -8.73 -35.29 -33.69
CA LEU A 13 -8.54 -33.83 -33.58
C LEU A 13 -7.07 -33.52 -33.23
N LEU A 14 -6.55 -32.47 -33.88
CA LEU A 14 -5.31 -31.69 -33.67
C LEU A 14 -4.32 -31.79 -34.83
N PHE A 15 -4.46 -30.89 -35.81
CA PHE A 15 -3.34 -30.34 -36.60
C PHE A 15 -3.86 -29.17 -37.43
N LEU A 16 -3.63 -27.94 -36.97
CA LEU A 16 -3.62 -26.75 -37.83
C LEU A 16 -2.86 -25.61 -37.14
N SER A 17 -1.59 -25.41 -37.50
CA SER A 17 -0.89 -24.11 -37.61
C SER A 17 0.63 -24.30 -37.54
N LEU A 18 1.27 -24.56 -38.68
CA LEU A 18 2.72 -24.55 -38.81
C LEU A 18 3.10 -24.04 -40.21
N VAL A 19 2.81 -22.77 -40.48
CA VAL A 19 3.39 -21.99 -41.59
C VAL A 19 3.48 -20.53 -41.14
N ALA A 20 4.62 -20.15 -40.55
CA ALA A 20 5.17 -18.79 -40.52
C ALA A 20 6.48 -18.81 -39.72
N CYS A 21 7.50 -19.49 -40.23
CA CYS A 21 8.87 -19.32 -39.75
C CYS A 21 9.75 -19.09 -40.97
N GLY A 22 10.15 -17.84 -41.19
CA GLY A 22 10.97 -17.43 -42.30
C GLY A 22 11.21 -15.92 -42.28
N ILE A 23 12.46 -15.55 -41.99
CA ILE A 23 13.06 -14.21 -42.09
C ILE A 23 12.93 -13.34 -40.81
N LEU A 24 13.74 -13.67 -39.80
CA LEU A 24 14.24 -12.70 -38.82
C LEU A 24 15.56 -12.13 -39.36
N GLY A 25 15.43 -11.12 -40.22
CA GLY A 25 16.52 -10.18 -40.50
C GLY A 25 16.61 -9.18 -39.36
N THR A 26 17.81 -8.98 -38.83
CA THR A 26 18.13 -8.02 -37.77
C THR A 26 17.85 -6.58 -38.23
N ALA A 27 16.67 -6.06 -37.90
CA ALA A 27 16.40 -4.62 -37.90
C ALA A 27 16.29 -4.17 -36.44
N ARG A 28 17.22 -3.30 -36.00
CA ARG A 28 17.11 -2.56 -34.74
C ARG A 28 15.84 -1.72 -34.79
N ALA A 29 14.77 -2.18 -34.17
CA ALA A 29 13.65 -1.33 -33.81
C ALA A 29 14.10 -0.44 -32.64
N GLN A 30 14.43 0.83 -32.93
CA GLN A 30 14.37 1.86 -31.90
C GLN A 30 12.91 1.96 -31.48
N GLN A 31 12.60 1.41 -30.32
CA GLN A 31 11.30 1.49 -29.69
C GLN A 31 11.04 2.96 -29.36
N LEU A 32 10.32 3.66 -30.24
CA LEU A 32 9.80 5.00 -29.99
C LEU A 32 8.76 4.88 -28.88
N VAL A 33 9.07 5.42 -27.71
CA VAL A 33 8.15 5.44 -26.56
C VAL A 33 7.00 6.37 -26.91
N SER A 34 5.83 5.80 -27.23
CA SER A 34 4.59 6.52 -27.52
C SER A 34 4.04 7.17 -26.25
N GLN A 35 3.39 8.32 -26.39
CA GLN A 35 3.05 9.19 -25.26
C GLN A 35 1.87 8.79 -24.39
N ALA A 36 1.23 7.64 -24.63
CA ALA A 36 0.04 7.24 -23.88
C ALA A 36 0.30 6.99 -22.37
N GLU A 37 1.54 7.11 -21.87
CA GLU A 37 1.96 6.54 -20.59
C GLU A 37 2.57 7.51 -19.53
N LEU A 38 2.83 8.79 -19.82
CA LEU A 38 3.44 9.71 -18.84
C LEU A 38 2.38 10.44 -17.99
N VAL A 39 1.64 9.67 -17.19
CA VAL A 39 0.70 10.22 -16.20
C VAL A 39 1.48 10.66 -14.94
N LEU A 40 1.08 11.79 -14.35
CA LEU A 40 1.59 12.21 -13.05
C LEU A 40 1.30 11.11 -12.02
N GLU A 41 2.35 10.57 -11.42
CA GLU A 41 2.25 9.55 -10.38
C GLU A 41 2.87 10.08 -9.10
N SER A 42 2.29 9.70 -7.94
CA SER A 42 2.75 10.10 -6.61
C SER A 42 2.86 8.91 -5.67
N ARG A 43 3.86 8.90 -4.78
CA ARG A 43 4.03 7.85 -3.74
C ARG A 43 4.62 8.43 -2.44
N PRO A 44 4.37 7.81 -1.27
CA PRO A 44 5.11 8.12 -0.04
C PRO A 44 6.60 7.77 -0.16
N ALA A 45 7.44 8.41 0.65
CA ALA A 45 8.88 8.11 0.71
C ALA A 45 9.38 7.92 2.15
N LYS A 46 10.58 7.34 2.28
CA LYS A 46 11.24 7.05 3.56
C LYS A 46 12.33 8.09 3.88
N PRO A 47 12.56 8.44 5.16
CA PRO A 47 13.59 9.40 5.56
C PRO A 47 15.01 8.81 5.52
N VAL A 48 16.01 9.70 5.53
CA VAL A 48 17.45 9.43 5.70
C VAL A 48 17.82 9.71 7.17
N ILE A 49 18.88 9.08 7.67
CA ILE A 49 19.30 9.18 9.08
C ILE A 49 20.70 9.80 9.15
N CYS A 50 20.89 10.85 9.96
CA CYS A 50 22.20 11.39 10.29
C CYS A 50 22.73 10.79 11.60
N TYR A 51 23.93 10.22 11.53
CA TYR A 51 24.58 9.60 12.67
C TYR A 51 25.58 10.54 13.35
N ALA A 52 25.59 10.50 14.68
CA ALA A 52 26.63 11.12 15.48
C ALA A 52 27.97 10.40 15.29
N ARG A 53 29.06 11.17 15.36
CA ARG A 53 30.39 10.65 15.73
C ARG A 53 30.87 11.34 17.01
N PRO A 54 31.40 10.61 18.01
CA PRO A 54 31.70 11.16 19.33
C PRO A 54 32.96 12.04 19.38
N GLU A 55 33.82 11.97 18.37
CA GLU A 55 35.07 12.73 18.32
C GLU A 55 34.81 14.24 18.18
N ASN A 56 35.61 15.04 18.90
CA ASN A 56 35.56 16.49 18.80
C ASN A 56 36.39 16.97 17.60
N MET A 57 35.76 17.72 16.69
CA MET A 57 36.38 18.15 15.43
C MET A 57 37.00 19.55 15.50
N TYR A 58 36.39 20.47 16.25
CA TYR A 58 36.83 21.86 16.39
C TYR A 58 36.97 22.61 15.05
N THR A 59 36.01 22.40 14.16
CA THR A 59 35.97 22.99 12.82
C THR A 59 34.75 23.91 12.66
N TYR A 60 34.92 24.96 11.84
CA TYR A 60 33.84 25.88 11.49
C TYR A 60 33.85 26.18 9.99
N VAL A 61 32.75 25.89 9.31
CA VAL A 61 32.49 26.30 7.92
C VAL A 61 31.44 27.40 7.92
N ALA A 62 31.85 28.59 7.47
CA ALA A 62 31.03 29.80 7.52
C ALA A 62 29.85 29.78 6.52
N PRO A 63 28.73 30.45 6.83
CA PRO A 63 27.59 30.58 5.92
C PRO A 63 27.92 31.10 4.53
N PRO A 64 27.13 30.74 3.51
CA PRO A 64 27.38 31.16 2.14
C PRO A 64 27.31 32.68 1.99
N ALA A 65 28.10 33.23 1.07
CA ALA A 65 28.20 34.68 0.86
C ALA A 65 26.85 35.33 0.54
N GLN A 66 25.94 34.62 -0.15
CA GLN A 66 24.59 35.11 -0.43
C GLN A 66 23.77 35.33 0.86
N PHE A 67 23.82 34.38 1.81
CA PHE A 67 23.20 34.53 3.13
C PHE A 67 23.81 35.70 3.91
N LEU A 68 25.14 35.84 3.91
CA LEU A 68 25.84 36.92 4.60
C LEU A 68 25.52 38.30 3.98
N ASN A 69 25.38 38.39 2.67
CA ASN A 69 25.00 39.62 1.98
C ASN A 69 23.57 40.05 2.34
N ARG A 70 22.63 39.09 2.39
CA ARG A 70 21.24 39.33 2.79
C ARG A 70 21.15 39.87 4.22
N THR A 71 21.82 39.21 5.16
CA THR A 71 21.84 39.62 6.57
C THR A 71 22.56 40.95 6.81
N ALA A 72 23.49 41.34 5.93
CA ALA A 72 24.13 42.65 5.92
C ALA A 72 23.27 43.78 5.30
N GLY A 73 21.99 43.52 4.99
CA GLY A 73 21.06 44.52 4.44
C GLY A 73 21.33 44.88 2.97
N ARG A 74 22.09 44.06 2.23
CA ARG A 74 22.26 44.25 0.79
C ARG A 74 21.02 43.70 0.07
N PRO A 75 20.44 44.41 -0.91
CA PRO A 75 19.22 43.94 -1.58
C PRO A 75 19.46 42.60 -2.30
N THR A 76 18.88 41.53 -1.77
CA THR A 76 18.74 40.24 -2.44
C THR A 76 17.31 39.78 -2.21
N ALA A 77 16.53 39.59 -3.29
CA ALA A 77 15.16 39.11 -3.15
C ALA A 77 15.16 37.66 -2.63
N ASP A 78 14.21 37.34 -1.74
CA ASP A 78 13.97 35.94 -1.34
C ASP A 78 13.54 35.16 -2.58
N ARG A 79 14.30 34.11 -2.91
CA ARG A 79 14.11 33.31 -4.13
C ARG A 79 13.29 32.05 -3.87
N ALA A 80 13.22 31.60 -2.63
CA ALA A 80 12.35 30.52 -2.16
C ALA A 80 11.77 30.86 -0.78
N ARG A 81 10.62 30.27 -0.45
CA ARG A 81 9.97 30.39 0.85
C ARG A 81 9.81 29.02 1.49
N ILE A 82 10.31 28.86 2.71
CA ILE A 82 10.18 27.64 3.49
C ILE A 82 9.33 27.95 4.72
N GLU A 83 8.26 27.19 4.94
CA GLU A 83 7.42 27.25 6.13
C GLU A 83 7.66 26.01 6.98
N VAL A 84 7.87 26.20 8.28
CA VAL A 84 8.09 25.10 9.22
C VAL A 84 6.96 25.03 10.23
N ASN A 85 6.34 23.86 10.32
CA ASN A 85 5.47 23.48 11.43
C ASN A 85 6.32 22.79 12.52
N TYR A 86 6.50 23.47 13.64
CA TYR A 86 7.31 22.99 14.77
C TYR A 86 6.45 22.24 15.79
N ILE A 87 6.80 20.97 16.02
CA ILE A 87 6.16 20.10 17.01
C ILE A 87 7.17 19.87 18.14
N ASP A 88 6.80 20.29 19.35
CA ASP A 88 7.55 20.13 20.60
C ASP A 88 8.97 20.76 20.67
N PHE A 89 9.39 21.51 19.65
CA PHE A 89 10.67 22.23 19.66
C PHE A 89 10.75 23.30 20.76
N PRO A 90 11.82 23.35 21.56
CA PRO A 90 12.09 24.47 22.47
C PRO A 90 12.53 25.73 21.71
N ALA A 91 12.35 26.91 22.30
CA ALA A 91 12.50 28.20 21.61
C ALA A 91 13.91 28.43 21.02
N ASN A 92 14.96 28.03 21.74
CA ASN A 92 16.35 28.09 21.27
C ASN A 92 16.61 27.14 20.08
N ALA A 93 16.04 25.93 20.11
CA ALA A 93 16.11 25.00 18.99
C ALA A 93 15.40 25.53 17.74
N ARG A 94 14.23 26.18 17.91
CA ARG A 94 13.54 26.85 16.80
C ARG A 94 14.39 27.94 16.16
N ALA A 95 15.10 28.73 16.96
CA ALA A 95 15.99 29.78 16.44
C ALA A 95 17.16 29.21 15.64
N ALA A 96 17.79 28.13 16.12
CA ALA A 96 18.84 27.43 15.38
C ALA A 96 18.30 26.80 14.08
N PHE A 97 17.12 26.18 14.13
CA PHE A 97 16.46 25.64 12.95
C PHE A 97 16.17 26.74 11.92
N GLN A 98 15.61 27.87 12.36
CA GLN A 98 15.28 28.98 11.46
C GLN A 98 16.53 29.52 10.76
N LYS A 99 17.70 29.53 11.40
CA LYS A 99 18.95 29.92 10.72
C LYS A 99 19.28 28.97 9.56
N ALA A 100 19.12 27.66 9.73
CA ALA A 100 19.33 26.69 8.65
C ALA A 100 18.33 26.89 7.51
N VAL A 101 17.07 27.19 7.83
CA VAL A 101 16.03 27.57 6.86
C VAL A 101 16.44 28.81 6.07
N ASP A 102 16.89 29.87 6.75
CA ASP A 102 17.28 31.12 6.11
C ASP A 102 18.50 30.93 5.18
N ILE A 103 19.42 30.02 5.53
CA ILE A 103 20.52 29.62 4.66
C ILE A 103 19.96 28.98 3.38
N TRP A 104 19.10 27.95 3.48
CA TRP A 104 18.51 27.31 2.29
C TRP A 104 17.67 28.28 1.44
N GLN A 105 16.86 29.14 2.05
CA GLN A 105 16.09 30.17 1.33
C GLN A 105 16.97 31.14 0.54
N SER A 106 18.21 31.37 0.99
CA SER A 106 19.16 32.20 0.25
C SER A 106 19.81 31.48 -0.93
N GLN A 107 19.82 30.15 -0.93
CA GLN A 107 20.50 29.32 -1.95
C GLN A 107 19.54 28.79 -3.03
N LEU A 108 18.25 28.65 -2.73
CA LEU A 108 17.27 28.02 -3.61
C LEU A 108 16.37 29.04 -4.33
N PHE A 109 15.84 28.64 -5.48
CA PHE A 109 14.73 29.32 -6.14
C PHE A 109 13.53 28.39 -6.26
N SER A 110 12.38 28.83 -5.75
CA SER A 110 11.10 28.13 -5.89
C SER A 110 9.94 29.12 -5.96
N PRO A 111 9.06 29.01 -6.97
CA PRO A 111 7.81 29.77 -7.01
C PRO A 111 6.73 29.17 -6.08
N VAL A 112 6.98 28.02 -5.46
CA VAL A 112 6.07 27.32 -4.54
C VAL A 112 6.68 27.30 -3.14
N VAL A 113 5.83 27.44 -2.12
CA VAL A 113 6.25 27.37 -0.71
C VAL A 113 6.64 25.94 -0.36
N ILE A 114 7.85 25.76 0.16
CA ILE A 114 8.31 24.46 0.66
C ILE A 114 7.82 24.31 2.10
N ARG A 115 7.06 23.27 2.40
CA ARG A 115 6.51 23.02 3.74
C ARG A 115 7.28 21.93 4.47
N VAL A 116 7.67 22.20 5.70
CA VAL A 116 8.43 21.28 6.56
C VAL A 116 7.63 20.99 7.81
N GLU A 117 7.45 19.72 8.13
CA GLU A 117 7.04 19.29 9.48
C GLU A 117 8.29 18.87 10.26
N ALA A 118 8.54 19.54 11.38
CA ALA A 118 9.71 19.30 12.22
C ALA A 118 9.28 18.83 13.61
N ARG A 119 9.72 17.63 14.02
CA ARG A 119 9.44 17.00 15.32
C ARG A 119 10.68 16.95 16.21
N TRP A 120 10.49 17.30 17.48
CA TRP A 120 11.52 17.24 18.51
C TRP A 120 11.20 16.10 19.49
N GLU A 121 11.85 14.96 19.32
CA GLU A 121 11.50 13.73 20.04
C GLU A 121 12.70 12.82 20.27
N PRO A 122 12.65 11.88 21.23
CA PRO A 122 13.71 10.91 21.42
C PRO A 122 13.89 10.02 20.18
N LEU A 123 15.13 9.88 19.69
CA LEU A 123 15.48 8.95 18.61
C LEU A 123 16.49 7.90 19.12
N ALA A 124 16.76 6.87 18.32
CA ALA A 124 17.72 5.82 18.65
C ALA A 124 19.12 6.38 19.00
N GLU A 125 19.84 5.67 19.87
CA GLU A 125 21.19 6.08 20.29
C GLU A 125 22.11 6.31 19.07
N GLY A 126 22.81 7.44 19.07
CA GLY A 126 23.71 7.82 17.99
C GLY A 126 23.02 8.41 16.75
N VAL A 127 21.70 8.59 16.76
CA VAL A 127 20.97 9.34 15.72
C VAL A 127 20.82 10.80 16.15
N LEU A 128 21.31 11.73 15.34
CA LEU A 128 21.19 13.18 15.57
C LEU A 128 19.85 13.71 15.04
N GLY A 129 19.47 13.24 13.86
CA GLY A 129 18.23 13.58 13.20
C GLY A 129 17.93 12.62 12.06
N ALA A 130 16.74 12.76 11.51
CA ALA A 130 16.32 12.06 10.31
C ALA A 130 15.37 12.95 9.51
N ALA A 131 15.55 13.03 8.20
CA ALA A 131 14.65 13.77 7.34
C ALA A 131 14.54 13.18 5.95
N GLY A 132 13.42 13.47 5.30
CA GLY A 132 13.18 13.09 3.93
C GLY A 132 11.95 13.77 3.36
N THR A 133 11.78 13.58 2.05
CA THR A 133 10.56 13.99 1.36
C THR A 133 9.38 13.14 1.81
N THR A 134 8.21 13.72 1.97
CA THR A 134 6.99 12.97 2.34
C THR A 134 6.38 12.24 1.16
N GLN A 135 6.51 12.83 -0.03
CA GLN A 135 6.02 12.29 -1.29
C GLN A 135 7.06 12.44 -2.40
N ILE A 136 6.92 11.61 -3.43
CA ILE A 136 7.68 11.67 -4.67
C ILE A 136 6.76 11.72 -5.86
N TYR A 137 7.18 12.40 -6.92
CA TYR A 137 6.44 12.54 -8.15
C TYR A 137 7.29 12.27 -9.37
N ARG A 138 6.66 11.82 -10.46
CA ARG A 138 7.31 11.69 -11.77
C ARG A 138 6.41 12.16 -12.88
N ASN A 139 6.99 12.30 -14.08
CA ASN A 139 6.26 12.67 -15.29
C ASN A 139 5.57 14.04 -15.16
N LEU A 140 6.25 14.93 -14.44
CA LEU A 140 5.80 16.28 -14.13
C LEU A 140 5.95 17.20 -15.35
N PRO A 141 5.02 18.13 -15.60
CA PRO A 141 5.24 19.22 -16.53
C PRO A 141 6.50 20.02 -16.19
N GLY A 142 7.38 20.22 -17.17
CA GLY A 142 8.63 20.96 -16.98
C GLY A 142 9.80 20.16 -16.41
N ALA A 143 9.63 18.87 -16.13
CA ALA A 143 10.74 18.03 -15.67
C ALA A 143 11.80 17.82 -16.77
N PRO A 144 13.10 17.91 -16.44
CA PRO A 144 14.17 17.72 -17.41
C PRO A 144 14.31 16.26 -17.88
N LYS A 145 13.87 15.29 -17.06
CA LYS A 145 13.88 13.86 -17.38
C LYS A 145 12.49 13.27 -17.19
N SER A 146 12.09 12.39 -18.11
CA SER A 146 10.85 11.60 -17.99
C SER A 146 11.14 10.27 -17.29
N ASN A 147 10.12 9.67 -16.65
CA ASN A 147 10.24 8.38 -15.97
C ASN A 147 11.27 8.35 -14.84
N ILE A 148 11.41 9.49 -14.13
CA ILE A 148 12.31 9.69 -12.99
C ILE A 148 11.53 10.25 -11.81
N TRP A 149 11.81 9.76 -10.61
CA TRP A 149 11.22 10.27 -9.37
C TRP A 149 11.92 11.54 -8.87
N TYR A 150 11.11 12.52 -8.49
CA TYR A 150 11.50 13.80 -7.90
C TYR A 150 10.87 13.93 -6.50
N PRO A 151 11.63 14.33 -5.47
CA PRO A 151 11.09 14.72 -4.15
C PRO A 151 10.04 15.82 -4.25
N ALA A 152 9.05 15.84 -3.34
CA ALA A 152 7.92 16.75 -3.34
C ALA A 152 8.32 18.21 -3.56
N ALA A 153 9.18 18.77 -2.70
CA ALA A 153 9.64 20.16 -2.82
C ALA A 153 10.25 20.50 -4.21
N LEU A 154 11.07 19.59 -4.75
CA LEU A 154 11.67 19.75 -6.08
C LEU A 154 10.64 19.56 -7.20
N ALA A 155 9.73 18.61 -7.05
CA ALA A 155 8.66 18.34 -8.00
C ALA A 155 7.71 19.54 -8.15
N GLU A 156 7.28 20.11 -7.03
CA GLU A 156 6.42 21.30 -6.99
C GLU A 156 7.11 22.52 -7.61
N LYS A 157 8.40 22.71 -7.29
CA LYS A 157 9.24 23.75 -7.92
C LYS A 157 9.28 23.59 -9.44
N ILE A 158 9.52 22.36 -9.92
CA ILE A 158 9.60 22.05 -11.35
C ILE A 158 8.24 22.30 -12.04
N ALA A 159 7.16 21.80 -11.44
CA ALA A 159 5.79 21.97 -11.93
C ALA A 159 5.31 23.43 -11.84
N GLY A 160 5.88 24.22 -10.92
CA GLY A 160 5.50 25.61 -10.65
C GLY A 160 4.17 25.75 -9.93
N GLN A 161 3.71 24.67 -9.30
CA GLN A 161 2.46 24.60 -8.55
C GLN A 161 2.59 23.58 -7.43
N ASP A 162 1.77 23.76 -6.41
CA ASP A 162 1.57 22.82 -5.32
C ASP A 162 0.94 21.50 -5.84
N LEU A 163 1.45 20.36 -5.38
CA LEU A 163 1.08 19.00 -5.82
C LEU A 163 0.53 18.13 -4.68
N ASN A 164 0.75 18.50 -3.42
CA ASN A 164 0.29 17.76 -2.23
C ASN A 164 -0.70 18.54 -1.34
N GLY A 165 -1.14 19.73 -1.74
CA GLY A 165 -2.13 20.57 -1.09
C GLY A 165 -1.58 21.40 0.07
N THR A 166 -1.84 20.95 1.30
CA THR A 166 -1.30 21.59 2.52
C THR A 166 -0.44 20.63 3.33
N ASN A 167 -0.20 19.44 2.78
CA ASN A 167 0.67 18.46 3.40
C ASN A 167 2.11 18.98 3.40
N PRO A 168 2.94 18.58 4.39
CA PRO A 168 4.35 18.91 4.37
C PRO A 168 5.06 18.25 3.19
N ASP A 169 6.01 18.94 2.56
CA ASP A 169 6.91 18.37 1.54
C ASP A 169 8.03 17.56 2.18
N ILE A 170 8.48 18.01 3.34
CA ILE A 170 9.59 17.43 4.11
C ILE A 170 9.09 17.07 5.50
N SER A 171 9.38 15.85 5.95
CA SER A 171 9.28 15.45 7.35
C SER A 171 10.69 15.38 7.93
N ALA A 172 10.90 15.97 9.09
CA ALA A 172 12.17 15.98 9.78
C ALA A 172 12.00 15.76 11.29
N GLU A 173 12.83 14.90 11.85
CA GLU A 173 12.85 14.49 13.25
C GLU A 173 14.23 14.79 13.83
N PHE A 174 14.29 15.35 15.04
CA PHE A 174 15.54 15.71 15.70
C PHE A 174 15.56 15.17 17.13
N ASN A 175 16.65 14.49 17.47
CA ASN A 175 16.76 13.74 18.70
C ASN A 175 16.81 14.67 19.92
N SER A 176 15.80 14.62 20.78
CA SER A 176 15.69 15.47 21.96
C SER A 176 16.66 15.12 23.09
N ASP A 177 17.32 13.95 23.04
CA ASP A 177 18.24 13.44 24.07
C ASP A 177 19.72 13.80 23.81
N ILE A 178 20.03 14.52 22.74
CA ILE A 178 21.39 14.90 22.37
C ILE A 178 21.86 16.17 23.10
N ASN A 179 23.16 16.21 23.43
CA ASN A 179 23.80 17.42 23.94
C ASN A 179 23.97 18.47 22.83
N TRP A 180 22.91 19.25 22.59
CA TRP A 180 22.86 20.24 21.53
C TRP A 180 23.54 21.55 21.90
N TYR A 181 24.26 22.12 20.93
CA TYR A 181 24.62 23.51 20.87
C TYR A 181 23.61 24.27 19.99
N PHE A 182 22.92 25.23 20.61
CA PHE A 182 21.87 26.04 19.98
C PHE A 182 22.35 27.43 19.52
N GLY A 183 23.63 27.76 19.76
CA GLY A 183 24.19 29.05 19.37
C GLY A 183 24.19 29.21 17.85
N LEU A 184 24.04 30.45 17.39
CA LEU A 184 23.99 30.75 15.96
C LEU A 184 25.39 30.99 15.38
N GLU A 185 26.36 31.25 16.22
CA GLU A 185 27.73 31.64 15.84
C GLU A 185 28.60 30.47 15.36
N GLY A 186 28.16 29.23 15.56
CA GLY A 186 28.89 28.03 15.10
C GLY A 186 30.13 27.75 15.93
N ILE A 187 30.05 27.94 17.24
CA ILE A 187 31.14 27.70 18.20
C ILE A 187 30.69 26.64 19.23
N PRO A 188 30.34 25.41 18.79
CA PRO A 188 29.90 24.34 19.69
C PRO A 188 31.02 23.97 20.69
N PRO A 189 30.75 24.00 22.01
CA PRO A 189 31.67 23.49 23.01
C PRO A 189 31.99 22.00 22.83
N THR A 190 33.10 21.56 23.43
CA THR A 190 33.49 20.14 23.49
C THR A 190 32.31 19.26 23.94
N GLY A 191 32.06 18.19 23.18
CA GLY A 191 31.03 17.19 23.47
C GLY A 191 29.61 17.60 23.09
N SER A 192 29.41 18.77 22.46
CA SER A 192 28.11 19.22 21.95
C SER A 192 28.05 19.21 20.43
N TYR A 193 26.85 19.04 19.87
CA TYR A 193 26.59 19.01 18.43
C TYR A 193 25.89 20.30 17.98
N ASP A 194 26.34 20.92 16.89
CA ASP A 194 25.76 22.15 16.36
C ASP A 194 24.41 21.88 15.67
N LEU A 195 23.31 22.35 16.26
CA LEU A 195 21.97 22.06 15.74
C LEU A 195 21.73 22.72 14.37
N VAL A 196 22.32 23.89 14.11
CA VAL A 196 22.20 24.55 12.79
C VAL A 196 22.74 23.63 11.68
N SER A 197 23.89 22.99 11.93
CA SER A 197 24.53 22.07 10.99
C SER A 197 23.69 20.84 10.73
N VAL A 198 23.16 20.21 11.79
CA VAL A 198 22.30 19.02 11.64
C VAL A 198 21.01 19.38 10.92
N VAL A 199 20.33 20.47 11.29
CA VAL A 199 19.11 20.89 10.57
C VAL A 199 19.42 21.19 9.10
N LEU A 200 20.53 21.88 8.81
CA LEU A 200 20.91 22.21 7.44
C LEU A 200 21.15 20.94 6.60
N HIS A 201 21.82 19.93 7.19
CA HIS A 201 22.06 18.61 6.61
C HIS A 201 20.75 17.85 6.35
N GLU A 202 19.89 17.74 7.35
CA GLU A 202 18.62 17.02 7.24
C GLU A 202 17.68 17.65 6.20
N LEU A 203 17.59 18.98 6.17
CA LEU A 203 16.85 19.67 5.11
C LEU A 203 17.45 19.38 3.72
N GLY A 204 18.76 19.18 3.61
CA GLY A 204 19.41 18.73 2.38
C GLY A 204 18.86 17.39 1.87
N HIS A 205 18.62 16.42 2.76
CA HIS A 205 17.96 15.16 2.39
C HIS A 205 16.51 15.37 1.96
N GLY A 206 15.73 16.17 2.72
CA GLY A 206 14.36 16.52 2.37
C GLY A 206 14.23 17.20 0.99
N LEU A 207 15.22 18.02 0.62
CA LEU A 207 15.32 18.72 -0.67
C LEU A 207 15.80 17.83 -1.82
N GLY A 208 16.21 16.59 -1.52
CA GLY A 208 16.47 15.55 -2.52
C GLY A 208 17.88 14.99 -2.58
N PHE A 209 18.75 15.31 -1.62
CA PHE A 209 20.06 14.66 -1.53
C PHE A 209 19.91 13.21 -1.04
N ILE A 210 19.34 12.33 -1.88
CA ILE A 210 19.02 10.96 -1.49
C ILE A 210 19.00 10.06 -2.72
N ALA A 211 19.70 8.92 -2.66
CA ALA A 211 19.68 7.94 -3.74
C ALA A 211 18.41 7.07 -3.74
N ALA A 212 17.74 6.97 -2.58
CA ALA A 212 16.53 6.18 -2.34
C ALA A 212 16.69 4.72 -2.80
N ALA A 213 17.84 4.16 -2.45
CA ALA A 213 18.22 2.82 -2.82
C ALA A 213 17.81 1.81 -1.74
N SER A 214 17.56 0.57 -2.14
CA SER A 214 17.39 -0.55 -1.22
C SER A 214 18.57 -1.51 -1.31
N TYR A 215 18.86 -2.18 -0.20
CA TYR A 215 19.88 -3.22 -0.10
C TYR A 215 19.35 -4.30 0.85
N THR A 216 19.29 -5.53 0.37
CA THR A 216 18.85 -6.69 1.13
C THR A 216 19.97 -7.71 1.14
N ASP A 217 20.37 -8.16 2.31
CA ASP A 217 21.43 -9.16 2.50
C ASP A 217 20.83 -10.44 3.10
N PRO A 218 20.23 -11.32 2.29
CA PRO A 218 19.64 -12.56 2.79
C PRO A 218 20.73 -13.61 3.14
N PRO A 219 20.48 -14.52 4.11
CA PRO A 219 21.38 -15.63 4.44
C PRO A 219 21.67 -16.56 3.22
N PRO A 220 22.72 -17.40 3.25
CA PRO A 220 23.89 -17.36 2.35
C PRO A 220 23.68 -17.85 0.90
N ALA A 221 22.45 -18.11 0.45
CA ALA A 221 22.22 -18.81 -0.82
C ALA A 221 22.10 -17.90 -2.06
N THR A 222 21.80 -16.61 -1.91
CA THR A 222 21.44 -15.72 -3.05
C THR A 222 22.32 -14.48 -3.23
N GLY A 223 23.21 -14.18 -2.27
CA GLY A 223 24.04 -12.97 -2.27
C GLY A 223 23.23 -11.69 -2.01
N ALA A 224 23.89 -10.62 -1.55
CA ALA A 224 23.23 -9.34 -1.33
C ALA A 224 22.65 -8.79 -2.64
N VAL A 225 21.44 -8.23 -2.57
CA VAL A 225 20.73 -7.66 -3.71
C VAL A 225 20.43 -6.20 -3.44
N ALA A 226 20.70 -5.33 -4.40
CA ALA A 226 20.42 -3.90 -4.27
C ALA A 226 19.57 -3.36 -5.42
N SER A 227 18.80 -2.30 -5.15
CA SER A 227 17.97 -1.58 -6.12
C SER A 227 18.22 -0.09 -6.06
N LEU A 228 18.28 0.57 -7.21
CA LEU A 228 18.17 2.03 -7.36
C LEU A 228 16.75 2.47 -7.77
N ASN A 229 15.86 1.51 -8.02
CA ASN A 229 14.52 1.74 -8.54
C ASN A 229 13.48 1.67 -7.43
N SER A 230 12.58 2.65 -7.43
CA SER A 230 11.27 2.58 -6.78
C SER A 230 10.22 2.30 -7.84
N SER A 231 9.57 1.14 -7.77
CA SER A 231 8.47 0.75 -8.68
C SER A 231 8.86 0.76 -10.16
N GLY A 232 10.08 0.29 -10.44
CA GLY A 232 10.64 0.17 -11.78
C GLY A 232 11.46 1.37 -12.27
N PHE A 233 11.53 2.47 -11.50
CA PHE A 233 12.16 3.72 -11.97
C PHE A 233 13.08 4.34 -10.91
N PRO A 234 14.20 4.97 -11.33
CA PRO A 234 15.14 5.55 -10.39
C PRO A 234 14.73 6.96 -9.95
N TRP A 235 15.31 7.39 -8.83
CA TRP A 235 15.23 8.78 -8.37
C TRP A 235 16.24 9.67 -9.10
N VAL A 236 15.93 10.96 -9.19
CA VAL A 236 16.74 11.91 -9.96
C VAL A 236 18.21 11.93 -9.55
N PHE A 237 18.50 11.88 -8.24
CA PHE A 237 19.85 11.79 -7.70
C PHE A 237 20.60 10.57 -8.26
N SER A 238 19.97 9.39 -8.18
CA SER A 238 20.55 8.11 -8.61
C SER A 238 20.85 8.04 -10.10
N THR A 239 20.21 8.90 -10.91
CA THR A 239 20.53 9.01 -12.34
C THR A 239 21.92 9.56 -12.65
N TYR A 240 22.64 10.05 -11.64
CA TYR A 240 23.98 10.63 -11.77
C TYR A 240 25.06 9.80 -11.07
N ILE A 241 24.71 8.67 -10.44
CA ILE A 241 25.70 7.81 -9.78
C ILE A 241 26.46 7.01 -10.84
N GLU A 242 27.79 7.12 -10.80
CA GLU A 242 28.74 6.39 -11.63
C GLU A 242 29.75 5.64 -10.74
N ASN A 243 30.31 4.55 -11.25
CA ASN A 243 31.48 3.92 -10.64
C ASN A 243 32.80 4.59 -11.06
N GLY A 244 33.93 4.15 -10.51
CA GLY A 244 35.26 4.70 -10.83
C GLY A 244 35.60 4.74 -12.32
N PRO A 245 35.29 3.71 -13.11
CA PRO A 245 35.46 3.75 -14.57
C PRO A 245 34.57 4.76 -15.33
N GLY A 246 33.60 5.42 -14.70
CA GLY A 246 32.68 6.35 -15.39
C GLY A 246 31.41 5.70 -15.92
N VAL A 247 31.10 4.49 -15.45
CA VAL A 247 29.89 3.78 -15.88
C VAL A 247 28.75 4.16 -14.94
N ARG A 248 27.73 4.81 -15.50
CA ARG A 248 26.47 5.11 -14.79
C ARG A 248 25.78 3.84 -14.32
N LEU A 249 25.27 3.85 -13.09
CA LEU A 249 24.55 2.71 -12.51
C LEU A 249 23.09 2.65 -12.99
N ALA A 250 22.34 3.74 -12.85
CA ALA A 250 20.92 3.77 -13.22
C ALA A 250 20.71 3.61 -14.74
N GLY A 251 19.78 2.71 -15.09
CA GLY A 251 19.44 2.43 -16.48
C GLY A 251 20.59 1.83 -17.29
N ASN A 252 21.50 1.07 -16.65
CA ASN A 252 22.60 0.39 -17.32
C ASN A 252 22.41 -1.12 -17.27
N ARG A 253 22.60 -1.82 -18.39
CA ARG A 253 22.42 -3.28 -18.43
C ARG A 253 23.45 -4.06 -17.61
N LEU A 254 24.60 -3.44 -17.30
CA LEU A 254 25.60 -4.01 -16.39
C LEU A 254 25.13 -4.02 -14.94
N PHE A 255 24.17 -3.15 -14.61
CA PHE A 255 23.65 -2.97 -13.26
C PHE A 255 22.11 -3.01 -13.27
N PRO A 256 21.49 -4.17 -13.60
CA PRO A 256 20.04 -4.32 -13.52
C PRO A 256 19.54 -3.99 -12.10
N SER A 257 18.34 -3.43 -11.98
CA SER A 257 17.78 -3.05 -10.68
C SER A 257 16.46 -3.78 -10.46
N PRO A 258 16.36 -4.68 -9.46
CA PRO A 258 17.39 -5.06 -8.48
C PRO A 258 18.45 -6.04 -9.03
N SER A 259 19.67 -6.05 -8.47
CA SER A 259 20.70 -7.08 -8.75
C SER A 259 21.80 -7.18 -7.69
N THR A 260 22.54 -8.29 -7.72
CA THR A 260 23.80 -8.48 -6.97
C THR A 260 24.93 -7.59 -7.50
N ALA A 261 24.98 -7.34 -8.83
CA ALA A 261 25.96 -6.45 -9.43
C ALA A 261 25.84 -5.01 -8.87
N LEU A 262 24.62 -4.53 -8.61
CA LEU A 262 24.41 -3.26 -7.90
C LEU A 262 24.87 -3.32 -6.45
N ALA A 263 24.62 -4.44 -5.76
CA ALA A 263 25.04 -4.61 -4.36
C ALA A 263 26.56 -4.50 -4.22
N ASP A 264 27.33 -5.09 -5.15
CA ASP A 264 28.78 -4.95 -5.21
C ASP A 264 29.23 -3.50 -5.42
N GLN A 265 28.48 -2.71 -6.20
CA GLN A 265 28.78 -1.29 -6.39
C GLN A 265 28.54 -0.48 -5.12
N PHE A 266 27.47 -0.77 -4.38
CA PHE A 266 27.11 -0.01 -3.17
C PHE A 266 28.12 -0.19 -2.02
N THR A 267 28.93 -1.24 -2.07
CA THR A 267 29.99 -1.55 -1.10
C THR A 267 31.40 -1.43 -1.67
N SER A 268 31.56 -0.81 -2.85
CA SER A 268 32.82 -0.78 -3.61
C SER A 268 33.85 0.25 -3.13
N ASP A 269 33.43 1.24 -2.32
CA ASP A 269 34.17 2.48 -2.02
C ASP A 269 34.59 3.29 -3.27
N ASP A 270 33.96 3.05 -4.43
CA ASP A 270 34.37 3.62 -5.72
C ASP A 270 33.19 4.20 -6.52
N LEU A 271 32.31 4.93 -5.83
CA LEU A 271 31.17 5.63 -6.44
C LEU A 271 31.35 7.15 -6.46
N TYR A 272 30.81 7.77 -7.51
CA TYR A 272 30.90 9.20 -7.75
C TYR A 272 29.58 9.75 -8.30
N PHE A 273 29.34 11.04 -8.09
CA PHE A 273 28.31 11.80 -8.77
C PHE A 273 28.89 12.41 -10.07
N GLY A 274 28.45 11.89 -11.21
CA GLY A 274 28.88 12.31 -12.54
C GLY A 274 28.00 13.45 -13.07
N SER A 275 28.50 14.69 -13.00
CA SER A 275 27.82 15.86 -13.56
C SER A 275 28.81 16.89 -14.09
N PRO A 276 28.61 17.43 -15.31
CA PRO A 276 29.40 18.57 -15.79
C PRO A 276 29.34 19.80 -14.87
N LEU A 277 28.19 20.05 -14.23
CA LEU A 277 28.03 21.18 -13.30
C LEU A 277 28.83 20.98 -12.01
N VAL A 278 28.87 19.74 -11.50
CA VAL A 278 29.72 19.40 -10.35
C VAL A 278 31.20 19.48 -10.73
N ASN A 279 31.59 18.92 -11.88
CA ASN A 279 32.96 18.96 -12.38
C ASN A 279 33.50 20.41 -12.48
N ALA A 280 32.65 21.37 -12.86
CA ALA A 280 33.02 22.78 -12.97
C ALA A 280 33.45 23.42 -11.63
N VAL A 281 33.03 22.88 -10.48
CA VAL A 281 33.36 23.40 -9.15
C VAL A 281 34.38 22.55 -8.38
N THR A 282 34.87 21.48 -9.00
CA THR A 282 35.77 20.47 -8.41
C THR A 282 37.05 20.29 -9.23
N ASN A 283 37.48 21.33 -9.98
CA ASN A 283 38.64 21.25 -10.87
C ASN A 283 38.53 20.10 -11.89
N ASN A 284 37.35 19.95 -12.49
CA ASN A 284 37.00 18.90 -13.45
C ASN A 284 37.02 17.47 -12.92
N GLN A 285 36.81 17.27 -11.61
CA GLN A 285 36.72 15.95 -10.98
C GLN A 285 35.27 15.58 -10.60
N ARG A 286 34.91 14.30 -10.64
CA ARG A 286 33.59 13.87 -10.15
C ARG A 286 33.57 13.88 -8.62
N ALA A 287 32.43 14.20 -8.02
CA ALA A 287 32.32 14.22 -6.56
C ALA A 287 32.21 12.79 -6.00
N ARG A 288 33.08 12.42 -5.05
CA ARG A 288 33.10 11.05 -4.50
C ARG A 288 31.96 10.83 -3.51
N LEU A 289 31.24 9.72 -3.64
CA LEU A 289 30.13 9.33 -2.79
C LEU A 289 30.57 8.34 -1.71
N HIS A 290 29.82 8.29 -0.60
CA HIS A 290 30.05 7.36 0.49
C HIS A 290 29.50 5.96 0.13
N ALA A 291 30.37 5.04 -0.28
CA ALA A 291 30.00 3.66 -0.61
C ALA A 291 30.83 2.65 0.22
N PRO A 292 30.72 2.67 1.56
CA PRO A 292 31.61 1.91 2.45
C PRO A 292 31.54 0.39 2.20
N PRO A 293 32.59 -0.39 2.54
CA PRO A 293 32.59 -1.86 2.39
C PRO A 293 31.46 -2.60 3.09
N ARG A 294 30.79 -1.94 4.05
CA ARG A 294 29.57 -2.43 4.69
C ARG A 294 28.45 -1.44 4.40
N PHE A 295 27.40 -1.90 3.75
CA PHE A 295 26.24 -1.07 3.47
C PHE A 295 25.56 -0.62 4.77
N SER A 296 25.25 0.67 4.87
CA SER A 296 24.48 1.25 5.97
C SER A 296 23.19 1.82 5.39
N SER A 297 22.06 1.23 5.78
CA SER A 297 20.73 1.71 5.38
C SER A 297 20.56 3.18 5.76
N GLY A 298 19.97 3.98 4.88
CA GLY A 298 19.80 5.41 5.08
C GLY A 298 21.11 6.22 5.10
N SER A 299 22.25 5.66 4.71
CA SER A 299 23.52 6.42 4.65
C SER A 299 24.34 6.12 3.40
N SER A 300 24.62 4.85 3.13
CA SER A 300 25.37 4.45 1.94
C SER A 300 24.75 5.04 0.68
N ILE A 301 25.62 5.54 -0.19
CA ILE A 301 25.37 6.14 -1.51
C ILE A 301 24.46 7.38 -1.53
N SER A 302 24.00 7.84 -0.37
CA SER A 302 23.20 9.08 -0.20
C SER A 302 24.00 10.18 0.51
N HIS A 303 25.33 10.07 0.55
CA HIS A 303 26.24 11.03 1.18
C HIS A 303 27.50 11.24 0.34
N LEU A 304 28.15 12.38 0.51
CA LEU A 304 29.51 12.62 0.07
C LEU A 304 30.51 11.81 0.90
N ASN A 305 31.65 11.46 0.30
CA ASN A 305 32.66 10.63 0.94
C ASN A 305 33.43 11.41 2.03
N GLU A 306 33.24 11.03 3.30
CA GLU A 306 33.90 11.65 4.48
C GLU A 306 35.44 11.73 4.38
N ALA A 307 36.09 10.74 3.78
CA ALA A 307 37.55 10.75 3.66
C ALA A 307 38.06 11.80 2.67
N SER A 308 37.21 12.16 1.69
CA SER A 308 37.48 13.15 0.63
C SER A 308 37.08 14.55 1.06
N TYR A 309 35.98 14.67 1.82
CA TYR A 309 35.43 15.93 2.32
C TYR A 309 35.39 15.87 3.85
N ARG A 310 36.56 16.02 4.47
CA ARG A 310 36.71 15.87 5.93
C ARG A 310 36.08 17.04 6.68
N ALA A 311 35.95 16.89 7.99
CA ALA A 311 35.54 17.97 8.90
C ALA A 311 36.25 19.29 8.57
N GLY A 312 35.47 20.36 8.37
CA GLY A 312 35.97 21.69 8.00
C GLY A 312 36.21 21.92 6.51
N ASP A 313 36.04 20.91 5.65
CA ASP A 313 36.00 21.11 4.20
C ASP A 313 34.74 21.91 3.81
N PRO A 314 34.81 22.82 2.82
CA PRO A 314 33.63 23.55 2.35
C PRO A 314 32.46 22.67 1.87
N ASN A 315 32.69 21.39 1.56
CA ASN A 315 31.69 20.42 1.11
C ASN A 315 31.41 19.32 2.14
N SER A 316 31.83 19.49 3.40
CA SER A 316 31.65 18.47 4.44
C SER A 316 30.21 18.35 4.95
N LEU A 317 29.27 19.21 4.55
CA LEU A 317 27.91 19.18 5.11
C LEU A 317 27.21 17.85 4.84
N MET A 318 27.20 17.38 3.59
CA MET A 318 26.43 16.20 3.18
C MET A 318 27.24 14.90 3.30
N THR A 319 28.20 14.82 4.22
CA THR A 319 28.90 13.59 4.56
C THR A 319 28.12 12.82 5.65
N PRO A 320 28.33 11.51 5.85
CA PRO A 320 27.37 10.66 6.57
C PRO A 320 27.32 10.89 8.09
N ARG A 321 28.21 11.71 8.66
CA ARG A 321 28.34 11.88 10.12
C ARG A 321 28.78 13.30 10.46
N ILE A 322 28.15 13.87 11.49
CA ILE A 322 28.57 15.14 12.09
C ILE A 322 29.19 14.87 13.46
N GLY A 323 30.36 15.46 13.71
CA GLY A 323 31.12 15.31 14.96
C GLY A 323 30.73 16.29 16.06
N ALA A 324 31.16 15.99 17.27
CA ALA A 324 31.07 16.94 18.37
C ALA A 324 32.01 18.13 18.08
N ALA A 325 31.67 19.31 18.60
CA ALA A 325 32.42 20.54 18.36
C ALA A 325 32.67 20.85 16.86
N GLU A 326 31.80 20.37 15.98
CA GLU A 326 31.83 20.63 14.53
C GLU A 326 30.66 21.56 14.16
N ALA A 327 30.94 22.61 13.40
CA ALA A 327 29.91 23.50 12.86
C ALA A 327 30.11 23.68 11.35
N ILE A 328 29.11 23.29 10.57
CA ILE A 328 29.05 23.36 9.12
C ILE A 328 27.80 24.13 8.71
N GLN A 329 27.91 25.45 8.58
CA GLN A 329 26.75 26.30 8.29
C GLN A 329 26.64 26.66 6.79
N ASN A 330 27.11 25.76 5.92
CA ASN A 330 27.17 25.98 4.47
C ASN A 330 26.90 24.69 3.71
N PRO A 331 25.96 24.65 2.74
CA PRO A 331 25.73 23.47 1.90
C PRO A 331 26.94 23.02 1.07
N GLY A 332 27.80 23.97 0.71
CA GLY A 332 28.98 23.71 -0.12
C GLY A 332 28.69 23.72 -1.62
N PRO A 333 29.68 24.10 -2.45
CA PRO A 333 29.50 24.22 -3.90
C PRO A 333 29.14 22.90 -4.59
N ILE A 334 29.65 21.76 -4.12
CA ILE A 334 29.31 20.45 -4.70
C ILE A 334 27.81 20.15 -4.54
N THR A 335 27.30 20.26 -3.32
CA THR A 335 25.87 20.02 -3.02
C THR A 335 24.97 20.91 -3.86
N LEU A 336 25.30 22.21 -3.96
CA LEU A 336 24.53 23.16 -4.78
C LEU A 336 24.53 22.79 -6.26
N LYS A 337 25.66 22.33 -6.82
CA LYS A 337 25.73 21.90 -8.22
C LYS A 337 25.05 20.55 -8.47
N MET A 338 25.04 19.65 -7.50
CA MET A 338 24.22 18.44 -7.56
C MET A 338 22.73 18.81 -7.61
N PHE A 339 22.30 19.79 -6.81
CA PHE A 339 20.92 20.29 -6.83
C PHE A 339 20.56 20.96 -8.15
N ASP A 340 21.43 21.81 -8.71
CA ASP A 340 21.26 22.40 -10.04
C ASP A 340 21.07 21.32 -11.12
N GLU A 341 21.86 20.25 -11.02
CA GLU A 341 21.82 19.12 -11.93
C GLU A 341 20.47 18.37 -11.83
N MET A 342 19.99 18.13 -10.61
CA MET A 342 18.69 17.47 -10.36
C MET A 342 17.48 18.29 -10.80
N GLY A 343 17.61 19.62 -10.89
CA GLY A 343 16.55 20.51 -11.37
C GLY A 343 16.18 21.65 -10.43
N TRP A 344 16.92 21.89 -9.33
CA TRP A 344 16.77 23.12 -8.54
C TRP A 344 17.15 24.37 -9.35
N PHE A 345 18.04 24.22 -10.34
CA PHE A 345 18.14 25.11 -11.49
C PHE A 345 17.54 24.42 -12.72
N ASN A 346 16.54 25.03 -13.35
CA ASN A 346 15.79 24.44 -14.47
C ASN A 346 15.28 25.50 -15.46
N THR A 347 15.17 25.10 -16.72
CA THR A 347 14.31 25.78 -17.70
C THR A 347 13.09 24.90 -17.95
N ALA A 348 12.03 25.18 -17.19
CA ALA A 348 10.80 24.41 -17.22
C ALA A 348 9.98 24.74 -18.47
N ILE A 349 9.79 23.74 -19.34
CA ILE A 349 8.90 23.80 -20.49
C ILE A 349 7.59 23.11 -20.12
N ARG A 350 6.55 23.89 -19.80
CA ARG A 350 5.25 23.38 -19.36
C ARG A 350 4.24 23.43 -20.51
N HIS A 351 4.01 22.27 -21.14
CA HIS A 351 3.04 22.09 -22.21
C HIS A 351 1.85 21.27 -21.70
N ASN A 352 0.70 21.93 -21.47
CA ASN A 352 -0.54 21.30 -21.01
C ASN A 352 -1.75 22.16 -21.44
N PRO A 353 -2.83 21.58 -22.01
CA PRO A 353 -2.94 20.19 -22.45
C PRO A 353 -2.08 19.90 -23.68
N SER A 354 -1.60 18.66 -23.76
CA SER A 354 -1.10 18.13 -25.02
C SER A 354 -2.22 18.04 -26.04
N LEU A 355 -1.86 18.15 -27.31
CA LEU A 355 -2.79 17.84 -28.40
C LEU A 355 -3.26 16.39 -28.29
N ARG A 356 -4.56 16.18 -28.50
CA ARG A 356 -5.24 14.88 -28.43
C ARG A 356 -5.59 14.38 -29.82
N ASP A 357 -5.94 13.10 -29.89
CA ASP A 357 -6.53 12.56 -31.11
C ASP A 357 -7.76 13.38 -31.50
N THR A 358 -8.00 13.51 -32.80
CA THR A 358 -9.09 14.32 -33.33
C THR A 358 -9.58 13.77 -34.64
N GLU A 359 -10.88 13.87 -34.88
CA GLU A 359 -11.48 13.52 -36.17
C GLU A 359 -11.42 14.68 -37.17
N THR A 360 -10.91 15.86 -36.76
CA THR A 360 -10.88 17.08 -37.58
C THR A 360 -9.46 17.39 -38.05
N ALA A 361 -9.27 17.41 -39.38
CA ALA A 361 -8.04 17.87 -40.01
C ALA A 361 -8.00 19.41 -40.08
N GLN A 362 -7.07 20.03 -39.37
CA GLN A 362 -6.89 21.48 -39.26
C GLN A 362 -5.45 21.84 -38.88
N ASP A 363 -5.12 23.12 -38.84
CA ASP A 363 -3.88 23.59 -38.23
C ASP A 363 -3.89 23.36 -36.71
N PHE A 364 -2.76 22.93 -36.15
CA PHE A 364 -2.63 22.62 -34.72
C PHE A 364 -1.66 23.57 -34.03
N VAL A 365 -2.17 24.41 -33.12
CA VAL A 365 -1.35 25.36 -32.36
C VAL A 365 -0.78 24.66 -31.12
N VAL A 366 0.55 24.56 -31.05
CA VAL A 366 1.28 24.09 -29.87
C VAL A 366 1.62 25.29 -28.99
N ARG A 367 1.31 25.21 -27.70
CA ARG A 367 1.56 26.26 -26.70
C ARG A 367 2.35 25.73 -25.53
N ALA A 368 3.40 26.41 -25.10
CA ALA A 368 4.13 26.05 -23.89
C ALA A 368 4.48 27.29 -23.07
N ASN A 369 4.33 27.18 -21.75
CA ASN A 369 4.88 28.17 -20.83
C ASN A 369 6.33 27.79 -20.53
N VAL A 370 7.28 28.62 -20.95
CA VAL A 370 8.72 28.40 -20.75
C VAL A 370 9.22 29.38 -19.70
N VAL A 371 9.66 28.85 -18.56
CA VAL A 371 10.16 29.63 -17.42
C VAL A 371 11.55 29.11 -17.05
N SER A 372 12.54 29.99 -16.98
CA SER A 372 13.90 29.64 -16.57
C SER A 372 14.25 30.30 -15.24
N ASP A 373 15.01 29.61 -14.39
CA ASP A 373 15.59 30.19 -13.17
C ASP A 373 16.76 31.14 -13.47
N GLY A 374 17.24 31.11 -14.73
CA GLY A 374 18.20 32.03 -15.32
C GLY A 374 17.67 32.67 -16.59
N THR A 375 18.50 32.69 -17.63
CA THR A 375 18.25 33.42 -18.86
C THR A 375 18.06 32.45 -20.02
N ILE A 376 16.89 32.49 -20.67
CA ILE A 376 16.63 31.69 -21.87
C ILE A 376 17.53 32.18 -23.00
N VAL A 377 18.25 31.26 -23.65
CA VAL A 377 19.06 31.56 -24.85
C VAL A 377 18.13 32.04 -25.96
N ALA A 378 18.40 33.23 -26.50
CA ALA A 378 17.58 33.81 -27.56
C ALA A 378 17.46 32.87 -28.78
N GLY A 379 16.22 32.61 -29.22
CA GLY A 379 15.93 31.73 -30.35
C GLY A 379 16.09 30.22 -30.09
N SER A 380 16.31 29.80 -28.83
CA SER A 380 16.40 28.38 -28.45
C SER A 380 15.04 27.69 -28.30
N VAL A 381 13.95 28.44 -28.12
CA VAL A 381 12.60 27.86 -27.98
C VAL A 381 12.08 27.40 -29.33
N ARG A 382 12.01 26.08 -29.53
CA ARG A 382 11.70 25.46 -30.82
C ARG A 382 10.75 24.27 -30.68
N LEU A 383 9.89 24.09 -31.67
CA LEU A 383 9.03 22.94 -31.85
C LEU A 383 9.62 22.02 -32.92
N PHE A 384 9.79 20.75 -32.58
CA PHE A 384 10.22 19.71 -33.51
C PHE A 384 9.04 18.77 -33.72
N TYR A 385 8.61 18.56 -34.97
CA TYR A 385 7.50 17.66 -35.25
C TYR A 385 7.70 16.80 -36.50
N ARG A 386 6.92 15.72 -36.58
CA ARG A 386 6.84 14.77 -37.69
C ARG A 386 5.38 14.48 -38.02
N VAL A 387 5.12 14.16 -39.28
CA VAL A 387 3.80 13.73 -39.77
C VAL A 387 3.99 12.44 -40.55
N ASP A 388 3.40 11.37 -40.04
CA ASP A 388 3.54 10.02 -40.59
C ASP A 388 2.22 9.54 -41.22
N ASN A 389 2.29 8.59 -42.15
CA ASN A 389 1.13 7.99 -42.86
C ASN A 389 0.34 7.00 -41.97
N GLY A 390 0.20 7.29 -40.67
CA GLY A 390 -0.44 6.39 -39.71
C GLY A 390 0.43 5.20 -39.25
N THR A 391 1.60 4.98 -39.87
CA THR A 391 2.64 4.05 -39.41
C THR A 391 3.92 4.82 -39.13
N ASP A 392 4.45 4.70 -37.90
CA ASP A 392 5.70 5.33 -37.47
C ASP A 392 6.87 4.75 -38.29
N ALA A 393 7.23 5.40 -39.39
CA ALA A 393 8.34 4.96 -40.23
C ALA A 393 9.68 5.39 -39.60
N PRO A 394 10.61 4.45 -39.30
CA PRO A 394 11.95 4.81 -38.87
C PRO A 394 12.68 5.59 -39.98
N GLY A 395 13.17 6.80 -39.69
CA GLY A 395 13.97 7.62 -40.61
C GLY A 395 13.39 8.97 -41.01
N ALA A 396 12.19 9.34 -40.54
CA ALA A 396 11.63 10.67 -40.76
C ALA A 396 12.46 11.77 -40.06
N THR A 397 12.82 12.82 -40.79
CA THR A 397 13.53 14.00 -40.28
C THR A 397 12.56 14.96 -39.59
N ASP A 398 13.04 15.66 -38.55
CA ASP A 398 12.22 16.66 -37.87
C ASP A 398 12.02 17.90 -38.73
N THR A 399 10.78 18.35 -38.85
CA THR A 399 10.51 19.75 -39.19
C THR A 399 10.66 20.58 -37.92
N VAL A 400 11.46 21.65 -38.01
CA VAL A 400 11.77 22.53 -36.88
C VAL A 400 11.13 23.89 -37.08
N LEU A 401 10.28 24.31 -36.14
CA LEU A 401 9.64 25.61 -36.14
C LEU A 401 10.14 26.44 -34.95
N PRO A 402 10.47 27.73 -35.15
CA PRO A 402 10.68 28.63 -34.02
C PRO A 402 9.36 28.81 -33.28
N MET A 403 9.40 28.76 -31.94
CA MET A 403 8.25 29.20 -31.16
C MET A 403 8.44 30.66 -30.79
N THR A 404 7.36 31.43 -30.84
CA THR A 404 7.38 32.87 -30.55
C THR A 404 6.50 33.20 -29.35
N ALA A 405 6.91 34.19 -28.57
CA ALA A 405 6.15 34.73 -27.45
C ALA A 405 6.03 36.25 -27.63
N ALA A 406 4.92 36.83 -27.17
CA ALA A 406 4.79 38.27 -27.06
C ALA A 406 5.84 38.83 -26.06
N SER A 407 6.24 40.09 -26.22
CA SER A 407 7.18 40.73 -25.30
C SER A 407 6.70 40.62 -23.85
N GLY A 408 7.55 40.12 -22.95
CA GLY A 408 7.22 39.90 -21.53
C GLY A 408 6.35 38.68 -21.22
N SER A 409 5.91 37.92 -22.23
CA SER A 409 5.15 36.68 -22.03
C SER A 409 6.09 35.48 -21.92
N THR A 410 5.75 34.55 -21.03
CA THR A 410 6.38 33.23 -20.95
C THR A 410 5.68 32.18 -21.82
N GLN A 411 4.55 32.53 -22.47
CA GLN A 411 3.80 31.62 -23.34
C GLN A 411 4.33 31.71 -24.77
N TYR A 412 4.99 30.63 -25.20
CA TYR A 412 5.51 30.44 -26.54
C TYR A 412 4.52 29.64 -27.39
N THR A 413 4.42 29.96 -28.67
CA THR A 413 3.52 29.29 -29.62
C THR A 413 4.19 28.98 -30.95
N ALA A 414 3.80 27.87 -31.55
CA ALA A 414 4.07 27.52 -32.95
C ALA A 414 2.89 26.71 -33.51
N THR A 415 2.68 26.77 -34.83
CA THR A 415 1.57 26.08 -35.51
C THR A 415 2.09 24.97 -36.39
N ILE A 416 1.65 23.75 -36.14
CA ILE A 416 1.80 22.61 -37.06
C ILE A 416 0.73 22.77 -38.15
N PRO A 417 1.11 22.93 -39.44
CA PRO A 417 0.16 23.04 -40.53
C PRO A 417 -0.70 21.78 -40.66
N ASN A 418 -1.91 21.92 -41.19
CA ASN A 418 -2.87 20.85 -41.37
C ASN A 418 -2.24 19.58 -42.01
N PRO A 419 -2.11 18.47 -41.26
CA PRO A 419 -1.51 17.25 -41.76
C PRO A 419 -2.46 16.47 -42.70
N GLY A 420 -3.77 16.75 -42.66
CA GLY A 420 -4.81 15.93 -43.29
C GLY A 420 -5.28 14.77 -42.42
N LEU A 421 -6.31 14.05 -42.87
CA LEU A 421 -6.84 12.85 -42.21
C LEU A 421 -5.93 11.63 -42.42
N GLY A 422 -6.02 10.65 -41.52
CA GLY A 422 -5.24 9.41 -41.53
C GLY A 422 -3.78 9.60 -41.12
N ARG A 423 -3.46 10.69 -40.42
CA ARG A 423 -2.08 11.06 -40.06
C ARG A 423 -1.82 10.96 -38.59
N ARG A 424 -0.62 10.50 -38.25
CA ARG A 424 -0.07 10.59 -36.89
C ARG A 424 0.93 11.73 -36.84
N VAL A 425 0.77 12.61 -35.87
CA VAL A 425 1.69 13.72 -35.64
C VAL A 425 2.45 13.43 -34.36
N SER A 426 3.79 13.53 -34.40
CA SER A 426 4.63 13.40 -33.20
C SER A 426 5.53 14.61 -33.02
N TYR A 427 5.65 15.17 -31.81
CA TYR A 427 6.39 16.41 -31.57
C TYR A 427 7.03 16.52 -30.18
N TYR A 428 8.02 17.39 -30.04
CA TYR A 428 8.58 17.81 -28.75
C TYR A 428 9.03 19.27 -28.83
N ILE A 429 9.20 19.91 -27.68
CA ILE A 429 9.61 21.30 -27.56
C ILE A 429 11.00 21.34 -26.93
N SER A 430 11.88 22.24 -27.36
CA SER A 430 13.17 22.49 -26.73
C SER A 430 13.32 23.93 -26.25
N ALA A 431 14.16 24.16 -25.25
CA ALA A 431 14.68 25.47 -24.85
C ALA A 431 16.07 25.29 -24.21
N ALA A 432 16.89 26.34 -24.19
CA ALA A 432 18.20 26.31 -23.52
C ALA A 432 18.39 27.53 -22.61
N ASP A 433 19.25 27.40 -21.60
CA ASP A 433 19.66 28.51 -20.75
C ASP A 433 21.13 28.90 -20.92
N VAL A 434 21.45 30.14 -20.54
CA VAL A 434 22.79 30.71 -20.67
C VAL A 434 23.71 30.23 -19.55
N GLU A 435 23.20 30.08 -18.33
CA GLU A 435 23.99 29.88 -17.11
C GLU A 435 24.60 28.47 -17.01
N THR A 436 23.85 27.46 -17.45
CA THR A 436 24.29 26.06 -17.48
C THR A 436 24.63 25.58 -18.89
N GLY A 437 24.14 26.27 -19.92
CA GLY A 437 24.29 25.86 -21.32
C GLY A 437 23.50 24.60 -21.69
N ARG A 438 22.65 24.09 -20.78
CA ARG A 438 21.86 22.89 -21.00
C ARG A 438 20.70 23.16 -21.95
N THR A 439 20.31 22.12 -22.69
CA THR A 439 19.06 22.08 -23.46
C THR A 439 18.06 21.20 -22.73
N TYR A 440 16.85 21.73 -22.57
CA TYR A 440 15.72 21.08 -21.91
C TYR A 440 14.68 20.78 -22.97
N THR A 441 13.96 19.69 -22.78
CA THR A 441 12.91 19.27 -23.69
C THR A 441 11.61 18.98 -22.95
N ALA A 442 10.49 19.17 -23.65
CA ALA A 442 9.19 18.66 -23.24
C ALA A 442 8.69 17.70 -24.34
N PRO A 443 8.43 16.41 -24.01
CA PRO A 443 8.68 15.79 -22.70
C PRO A 443 10.19 15.70 -22.42
N GLY A 444 10.59 15.61 -21.14
CA GLY A 444 11.99 15.49 -20.75
C GLY A 444 12.63 14.21 -21.29
N VAL A 445 13.95 14.19 -21.46
CA VAL A 445 14.65 13.03 -22.03
C VAL A 445 14.44 11.76 -21.19
N LEU A 446 14.38 10.61 -21.86
CA LEU A 446 14.33 9.30 -21.21
C LEU A 446 15.73 8.80 -20.92
N LEU A 447 15.86 8.18 -19.74
CA LEU A 447 17.00 7.36 -19.40
C LEU A 447 16.85 5.99 -20.07
N THR A 448 17.56 5.72 -21.18
CA THR A 448 17.53 4.37 -21.79
C THR A 448 18.65 3.48 -21.25
N THR A 449 18.47 2.17 -21.46
CA THR A 449 19.53 1.18 -21.32
C THR A 449 20.74 1.61 -22.14
N ASP A 450 21.94 1.50 -21.55
CA ASP A 450 23.24 1.81 -22.17
C ASP A 450 23.55 3.30 -22.43
N ALA A 451 23.04 4.20 -21.57
CA ALA A 451 23.43 5.61 -21.51
C ALA A 451 23.07 6.50 -22.72
N THR A 452 22.43 5.98 -23.75
CA THR A 452 21.83 6.82 -24.79
C THR A 452 20.59 7.54 -24.24
N THR A 453 20.45 8.84 -24.47
CA THR A 453 19.20 9.56 -24.14
C THR A 453 18.26 9.47 -25.33
N ALA A 454 17.08 8.87 -25.13
CA ALA A 454 16.02 8.93 -26.12
C ALA A 454 15.14 10.16 -25.85
N GLN A 455 14.80 10.91 -26.89
CA GLN A 455 13.87 12.02 -26.79
C GLN A 455 12.44 11.51 -27.00
N PRO A 456 11.60 11.42 -25.96
CA PRO A 456 10.19 11.09 -26.11
C PRO A 456 9.46 12.22 -26.86
N ARG A 457 8.27 11.90 -27.37
CA ARG A 457 7.44 12.84 -28.15
C ARG A 457 6.00 12.81 -27.68
N TYR A 458 5.36 13.98 -27.73
CA TYR A 458 3.92 14.08 -27.83
C TYR A 458 3.42 13.46 -29.11
N GLN A 459 2.25 12.81 -29.06
CA GLN A 459 1.65 12.19 -30.22
C GLN A 459 0.13 12.38 -30.22
N PHE A 460 -0.42 12.58 -31.42
CA PHE A 460 -1.85 12.49 -31.64
C PHE A 460 -2.14 11.99 -33.07
N PHE A 461 -3.31 11.41 -33.25
CA PHE A 461 -3.83 10.94 -34.52
C PHE A 461 -4.95 11.85 -35.02
N VAL A 462 -4.94 12.11 -36.33
CA VAL A 462 -5.96 12.89 -37.01
C VAL A 462 -6.76 11.93 -37.90
N GLY A 463 -7.93 11.49 -37.45
CA GLY A 463 -8.77 10.52 -38.16
C GLY A 463 -9.87 9.95 -37.27
N PRO A 464 -10.68 9.01 -37.79
CA PRO A 464 -11.79 8.40 -37.05
C PRO A 464 -11.31 7.73 -35.76
N ASP A 465 -12.11 7.83 -34.70
CA ASP A 465 -11.82 7.17 -33.44
C ASP A 465 -12.65 5.87 -33.26
N ALA A 466 -11.96 4.84 -32.78
CA ALA A 466 -12.51 3.51 -32.53
C ALA A 466 -12.08 2.94 -31.17
N VAL A 467 -11.39 3.73 -30.35
CA VAL A 467 -10.91 3.31 -29.04
C VAL A 467 -11.97 3.71 -28.01
N PRO A 468 -12.55 2.76 -27.25
CA PRO A 468 -13.52 3.10 -26.23
C PRO A 468 -12.85 3.67 -24.97
N PRO A 469 -13.57 4.48 -24.17
CA PRO A 469 -13.04 5.02 -22.91
C PRO A 469 -12.58 3.94 -21.93
N VAL A 470 -11.52 4.21 -21.18
CA VAL A 470 -11.20 3.44 -19.97
C VAL A 470 -12.10 3.93 -18.83
N LEU A 471 -12.69 3.02 -18.05
CA LEU A 471 -13.61 3.33 -16.95
C LEU A 471 -13.30 2.46 -15.72
N VAL A 472 -12.94 3.12 -14.61
CA VAL A 472 -12.58 2.48 -13.34
C VAL A 472 -13.54 2.93 -12.24
N HIS A 473 -14.05 1.98 -11.45
CA HIS A 473 -14.94 2.23 -10.33
C HIS A 473 -14.84 1.12 -9.28
N GLN A 474 -14.85 1.51 -8.00
CA GLN A 474 -14.96 0.58 -6.88
C GLN A 474 -16.35 0.74 -6.24
N PRO A 475 -17.20 -0.29 -6.26
CA PRO A 475 -18.54 -0.22 -5.69
C PRO A 475 -18.52 -0.26 -4.17
N ALA A 476 -19.47 0.43 -3.53
CA ALA A 476 -19.73 0.23 -2.10
C ALA A 476 -20.29 -1.17 -1.85
N ALA A 477 -19.80 -1.88 -0.84
CA ALA A 477 -20.32 -3.20 -0.51
C ALA A 477 -21.74 -3.14 0.09
N PHE A 478 -22.08 -2.04 0.75
CA PHE A 478 -23.40 -1.73 1.33
C PHE A 478 -23.50 -0.23 1.65
N ILE A 479 -24.68 0.22 2.07
CA ILE A 479 -24.89 1.56 2.66
C ILE A 479 -25.91 1.49 3.80
N PHE A 480 -25.69 2.25 4.88
CA PHE A 480 -26.73 2.41 5.89
C PHE A 480 -27.81 3.37 5.42
N ALA A 481 -29.09 3.07 5.72
CA ALA A 481 -30.23 3.86 5.26
C ALA A 481 -30.17 5.33 5.72
N ASP A 482 -29.60 5.60 6.90
CA ASP A 482 -29.38 6.94 7.46
C ASP A 482 -28.17 7.66 6.86
N GLN A 483 -27.35 6.96 6.06
CA GLN A 483 -26.19 7.50 5.34
C GLN A 483 -26.47 7.76 3.85
N LEU A 484 -27.71 7.56 3.39
CA LEU A 484 -28.10 7.97 2.03
C LEU A 484 -27.93 9.49 1.86
N PRO A 485 -27.50 9.97 0.68
CA PRO A 485 -27.45 9.27 -0.60
C PRO A 485 -26.18 8.43 -0.85
N LEU A 486 -26.28 7.37 -1.67
CA LEU A 486 -25.13 6.57 -2.09
C LEU A 486 -24.28 7.37 -3.09
N VAL A 487 -23.10 7.79 -2.67
CA VAL A 487 -22.13 8.52 -3.51
C VAL A 487 -21.42 7.54 -4.46
N ILE A 488 -21.46 7.84 -5.74
CA ILE A 488 -20.79 7.09 -6.81
C ILE A 488 -19.62 7.92 -7.32
N THR A 489 -18.42 7.34 -7.31
CA THR A 489 -17.20 7.96 -7.84
C THR A 489 -16.57 7.04 -8.89
N ALA A 490 -16.31 7.55 -10.09
CA ALA A 490 -15.67 6.79 -11.17
C ALA A 490 -14.56 7.62 -11.81
N GLN A 491 -13.53 6.95 -12.35
CA GLN A 491 -12.50 7.57 -13.17
C GLN A 491 -12.68 7.14 -14.62
N ALA A 492 -12.69 8.09 -15.56
CA ALA A 492 -12.80 7.79 -16.97
C ALA A 492 -11.85 8.66 -17.82
N SER A 493 -11.21 8.04 -18.80
CA SER A 493 -10.27 8.69 -19.73
C SER A 493 -10.37 8.09 -21.12
N ASP A 494 -10.01 8.88 -22.13
CA ASP A 494 -10.14 8.50 -23.54
C ASP A 494 -9.17 9.35 -24.41
N ASN A 495 -8.76 8.82 -25.57
CA ASN A 495 -7.78 9.45 -26.47
C ASN A 495 -8.31 10.73 -27.16
N ILE A 496 -9.60 10.80 -27.49
CA ILE A 496 -10.26 12.03 -27.99
C ILE A 496 -10.98 12.79 -26.86
N GLY A 497 -11.28 12.08 -25.77
CA GLY A 497 -11.82 12.62 -24.53
C GLY A 497 -13.18 12.03 -24.22
N VAL A 498 -13.54 12.00 -22.94
CA VAL A 498 -14.82 11.42 -22.50
C VAL A 498 -15.94 12.45 -22.66
N ALA A 499 -17.05 12.14 -23.32
CA ALA A 499 -18.22 13.02 -23.39
C ALA A 499 -19.08 12.92 -22.12
N SER A 500 -19.33 11.72 -21.63
CA SER A 500 -20.19 11.51 -20.45
C SER A 500 -19.84 10.22 -19.69
N VAL A 501 -20.15 10.23 -18.39
CA VAL A 501 -20.25 9.02 -17.57
C VAL A 501 -21.64 9.04 -16.95
N SER A 502 -22.42 8.00 -17.19
CA SER A 502 -23.81 7.90 -16.75
C SER A 502 -24.04 6.69 -15.85
N VAL A 503 -25.06 6.78 -15.00
CA VAL A 503 -25.50 5.71 -14.11
C VAL A 503 -26.86 5.22 -14.55
N GLU A 504 -26.97 3.93 -14.83
CA GLU A 504 -28.26 3.23 -14.95
C GLU A 504 -28.47 2.40 -13.68
N TYR A 505 -29.61 2.54 -13.03
CA TYR A 505 -29.87 1.82 -11.78
C TYR A 505 -31.33 1.41 -11.59
N SER A 506 -31.53 0.48 -10.66
CA SER A 506 -32.82 -0.01 -10.20
C SER A 506 -32.79 -0.20 -8.69
N VAL A 507 -33.97 -0.16 -8.06
CA VAL A 507 -34.14 -0.48 -6.65
C VAL A 507 -35.11 -1.65 -6.57
N ASN A 508 -34.70 -2.77 -5.95
CA ASN A 508 -35.47 -4.02 -5.90
C ASN A 508 -35.98 -4.47 -7.28
N SER A 509 -35.09 -4.40 -8.28
CA SER A 509 -35.38 -4.72 -9.68
C SER A 509 -36.35 -3.77 -10.40
N VAL A 510 -36.78 -2.68 -9.77
CA VAL A 510 -37.59 -1.62 -10.41
C VAL A 510 -36.65 -0.55 -10.96
N ALA A 511 -36.59 -0.41 -12.28
CA ALA A 511 -35.75 0.57 -12.96
C ALA A 511 -36.06 2.01 -12.54
N ARG A 512 -35.02 2.84 -12.42
CA ARG A 512 -35.11 4.27 -12.09
C ARG A 512 -34.51 5.12 -13.22
N PRO A 513 -34.84 6.42 -13.32
CA PRO A 513 -34.26 7.30 -14.33
C PRO A 513 -32.74 7.35 -14.22
N SER A 514 -32.05 7.19 -15.35
CA SER A 514 -30.60 7.35 -15.41
C SER A 514 -30.19 8.82 -15.21
N PHE A 515 -28.96 9.03 -14.80
CA PHE A 515 -28.38 10.37 -14.65
C PHE A 515 -26.90 10.37 -14.98
N ASN A 516 -26.37 11.56 -15.31
CA ASN A 516 -24.95 11.75 -15.57
C ASN A 516 -24.21 12.08 -14.27
N LEU A 517 -23.02 11.51 -14.13
CA LEU A 517 -22.06 11.95 -13.13
C LEU A 517 -21.44 13.30 -13.56
N THR A 518 -21.12 14.13 -12.58
CA THR A 518 -20.47 15.43 -12.78
C THR A 518 -18.95 15.26 -12.83
N ARG A 519 -18.32 15.72 -13.91
CA ARG A 519 -16.85 15.75 -14.03
C ARG A 519 -16.25 16.70 -12.99
N GLN A 520 -15.21 16.25 -12.31
CA GLN A 520 -14.48 17.01 -11.30
C GLN A 520 -13.33 17.83 -11.94
N ALA A 521 -12.67 18.67 -11.14
CA ALA A 521 -11.63 19.59 -11.61
C ALA A 521 -10.38 18.88 -12.20
N ASP A 522 -10.12 17.63 -11.81
CA ASP A 522 -9.04 16.79 -12.35
C ASP A 522 -9.33 16.26 -13.77
N ASN A 523 -10.51 16.56 -14.31
CA ASN A 523 -11.02 16.13 -15.62
C ASN A 523 -11.16 14.63 -15.86
N VAL A 524 -10.72 13.77 -14.94
CA VAL A 524 -10.78 12.31 -15.05
C VAL A 524 -11.74 11.69 -14.04
N THR A 525 -12.00 12.34 -12.91
CA THR A 525 -12.93 11.86 -11.89
C THR A 525 -14.34 12.38 -12.15
N TYR A 526 -15.31 11.52 -11.93
CA TYR A 526 -16.74 11.77 -12.08
C TYR A 526 -17.46 11.39 -10.80
N ARG A 527 -18.33 12.28 -10.29
CA ARG A 527 -19.09 12.06 -9.06
C ARG A 527 -20.57 12.37 -9.22
N GLY A 528 -21.39 11.60 -8.52
CA GLY A 528 -22.84 11.76 -8.45
C GLY A 528 -23.39 10.89 -7.33
N SER A 529 -24.70 10.86 -7.14
CA SER A 529 -25.28 10.12 -6.03
C SER A 529 -26.68 9.59 -6.31
N ILE A 530 -26.99 8.41 -5.74
CA ILE A 530 -28.34 7.83 -5.74
C ILE A 530 -29.00 8.19 -4.41
N ALA A 531 -30.06 9.01 -4.46
CA ALA A 531 -30.75 9.53 -3.28
C ALA A 531 -32.14 8.92 -3.11
N SER A 532 -32.59 8.81 -1.85
CA SER A 532 -33.98 8.55 -1.51
C SER A 532 -34.81 9.81 -1.72
N THR A 533 -36.00 9.70 -2.33
CA THR A 533 -36.90 10.84 -2.54
C THR A 533 -38.33 10.48 -2.15
N ALA A 534 -39.19 11.48 -1.92
CA ALA A 534 -40.59 11.25 -1.53
C ALA A 534 -41.37 10.38 -2.54
N GLY A 535 -41.10 10.50 -3.85
CA GLY A 535 -41.74 9.71 -4.91
C GLY A 535 -41.03 8.39 -5.24
N ALA A 536 -39.84 8.17 -4.70
CA ALA A 536 -39.01 6.99 -4.93
C ALA A 536 -38.17 6.71 -3.66
N PRO A 537 -38.82 6.27 -2.57
CA PRO A 537 -38.11 6.02 -1.32
C PRO A 537 -37.16 4.84 -1.48
N ILE A 538 -36.03 4.94 -0.78
CA ILE A 538 -35.05 3.87 -0.59
C ILE A 538 -34.85 3.74 0.92
N GLY A 539 -35.00 2.52 1.45
CA GLY A 539 -34.92 2.22 2.87
C GLY A 539 -34.18 0.92 3.16
N ALA A 540 -34.02 0.61 4.45
CA ALA A 540 -33.37 -0.62 4.87
C ALA A 540 -34.14 -1.85 4.35
N GLY A 541 -33.40 -2.83 3.82
CA GLY A 541 -33.94 -4.01 3.13
C GLY A 541 -33.95 -3.89 1.61
N ASP A 542 -33.81 -2.68 1.06
CA ASP A 542 -33.72 -2.47 -0.38
C ASP A 542 -32.35 -2.86 -0.95
N ILE A 543 -32.34 -3.18 -2.25
CA ILE A 543 -31.11 -3.40 -3.03
C ILE A 543 -31.05 -2.37 -4.15
N ILE A 544 -30.02 -1.54 -4.14
CA ILE A 544 -29.65 -0.66 -5.24
C ILE A 544 -28.78 -1.46 -6.21
N ALA A 545 -29.26 -1.71 -7.43
CA ALA A 545 -28.49 -2.36 -8.48
C ALA A 545 -28.17 -1.37 -9.59
N TYR A 546 -26.89 -1.16 -9.92
CA TYR A 546 -26.47 -0.15 -10.92
C TYR A 546 -25.31 -0.61 -11.81
N ARG A 547 -25.16 0.09 -12.94
CA ARG A 547 -23.98 0.04 -13.80
C ARG A 547 -23.63 1.44 -14.29
N LEU A 548 -22.37 1.63 -14.66
CA LEU A 548 -21.81 2.84 -15.21
C LEU A 548 -21.59 2.69 -16.70
N ILE A 549 -21.82 3.76 -17.46
CA ILE A 549 -21.58 3.80 -18.91
C ILE A 549 -20.78 5.06 -19.22
N ALA A 550 -19.54 4.89 -19.66
CA ALA A 550 -18.72 5.97 -20.20
C ALA A 550 -18.87 6.01 -21.72
N ARG A 551 -19.02 7.22 -22.29
CA ARG A 551 -19.02 7.47 -23.74
C ARG A 551 -17.93 8.48 -24.07
N ASP A 552 -17.15 8.23 -25.10
CA ASP A 552 -16.18 9.21 -25.63
C ASP A 552 -16.87 10.37 -26.36
N ALA A 553 -16.06 11.33 -26.79
CA ALA A 553 -16.43 12.50 -27.58
C ALA A 553 -16.27 12.28 -29.10
N SER A 554 -16.00 11.05 -29.53
CA SER A 554 -15.94 10.71 -30.96
C SER A 554 -17.32 10.81 -31.61
N SER A 555 -17.35 10.95 -32.93
CA SER A 555 -18.58 10.85 -33.72
C SER A 555 -19.25 9.48 -33.62
N ASN A 556 -18.49 8.42 -33.33
CA ASN A 556 -19.00 7.07 -33.11
C ASN A 556 -19.56 6.86 -31.70
N ALA A 557 -19.24 7.74 -30.74
CA ALA A 557 -19.61 7.65 -29.34
C ALA A 557 -19.29 6.26 -28.74
N ASN A 558 -18.05 5.80 -28.90
CA ASN A 558 -17.65 4.50 -28.38
C ASN A 558 -17.85 4.46 -26.86
N GLN A 559 -18.14 3.28 -26.33
CA GLN A 559 -18.63 3.13 -24.97
C GLN A 559 -17.97 2.00 -24.19
N THR A 560 -17.83 2.22 -22.89
CA THR A 560 -17.43 1.19 -21.91
C THR A 560 -18.46 1.11 -20.80
N VAL A 561 -18.81 -0.12 -20.41
CA VAL A 561 -19.79 -0.41 -19.35
C VAL A 561 -19.09 -1.06 -18.16
N SER A 562 -19.39 -0.61 -16.95
CA SER A 562 -18.84 -1.14 -15.70
C SER A 562 -19.94 -1.44 -14.68
N PRO A 563 -20.13 -2.70 -14.23
CA PRO A 563 -19.35 -3.86 -14.62
C PRO A 563 -19.65 -4.27 -16.07
N ALA A 564 -18.72 -4.98 -16.72
CA ALA A 564 -18.86 -5.39 -18.13
C ALA A 564 -20.09 -6.28 -18.39
N SER A 565 -20.56 -6.98 -17.36
CA SER A 565 -21.82 -7.74 -17.37
C SER A 565 -22.57 -7.57 -16.05
N GLY A 566 -23.90 -7.61 -16.11
CA GLY A 566 -24.75 -7.47 -14.92
C GLY A 566 -24.76 -6.06 -14.33
N THR A 567 -24.77 -5.98 -13.00
CA THR A 567 -24.86 -4.75 -12.20
C THR A 567 -24.11 -4.93 -10.90
N TYR A 568 -23.51 -3.85 -10.37
CA TYR A 568 -23.15 -3.77 -8.96
C TYR A 568 -24.40 -3.81 -8.11
N ARG A 569 -24.36 -4.47 -6.94
CA ARG A 569 -25.51 -4.62 -6.05
C ARG A 569 -25.11 -4.13 -4.66
N VAL A 570 -25.79 -3.10 -4.19
CA VAL A 570 -25.54 -2.44 -2.90
C VAL A 570 -26.78 -2.61 -2.02
N PRO A 571 -26.74 -3.51 -1.03
CA PRO A 571 -27.80 -3.62 -0.04
C PRO A 571 -27.84 -2.37 0.84
N VAL A 572 -29.06 -1.91 1.12
CA VAL A 572 -29.34 -0.81 2.05
C VAL A 572 -29.72 -1.43 3.38
N VAL A 573 -28.95 -1.14 4.43
CA VAL A 573 -29.07 -1.80 5.73
C VAL A 573 -29.35 -0.80 6.84
N SER A 574 -29.74 -1.29 8.01
CA SER A 574 -29.86 -0.49 9.23
C SER A 574 -29.30 -1.27 10.41
N ILE A 575 -28.83 -0.54 11.42
CA ILE A 575 -28.43 -1.14 12.69
C ILE A 575 -29.70 -1.59 13.41
N LYS A 576 -29.72 -2.84 13.84
CA LYS A 576 -30.82 -3.45 14.58
C LYS A 576 -30.81 -2.99 16.04
N ALA A 577 -31.91 -3.22 16.76
CA ALA A 577 -31.97 -2.91 18.19
C ALA A 577 -30.89 -3.69 18.97
N PRO A 578 -30.21 -3.06 19.95
CA PRO A 578 -29.21 -3.75 20.77
C PRO A 578 -29.78 -4.97 21.52
N GLN A 579 -28.98 -6.02 21.65
CA GLN A 579 -29.36 -7.26 22.32
C GLN A 579 -28.35 -7.63 23.41
N ALA A 580 -28.83 -8.30 24.47
CA ALA A 580 -27.96 -8.79 25.54
C ALA A 580 -27.17 -10.06 25.17
N SER A 581 -27.59 -10.78 24.12
CA SER A 581 -26.94 -11.99 23.63
C SER A 581 -27.25 -12.18 22.16
N TYR A 582 -26.37 -12.86 21.42
CA TYR A 582 -26.57 -13.22 20.02
C TYR A 582 -26.08 -14.65 19.77
N VAL A 583 -26.89 -15.49 19.12
CA VAL A 583 -26.54 -16.88 18.80
C VAL A 583 -26.96 -17.19 17.37
N ASN A 584 -26.04 -17.66 16.55
CA ASN A 584 -26.32 -18.05 15.17
C ASN A 584 -25.34 -19.13 14.70
N ASN A 585 -25.87 -20.21 14.12
CA ASN A 585 -25.11 -21.29 13.48
C ASN A 585 -25.22 -21.25 11.94
N PHE A 586 -25.72 -20.15 11.41
CA PHE A 586 -25.80 -19.77 10.00
C PHE A 586 -26.61 -20.69 9.06
N ASN A 587 -27.15 -21.79 9.58
CA ASN A 587 -27.85 -22.82 8.83
C ASN A 587 -29.32 -22.50 8.47
N ALA A 588 -29.88 -21.47 9.08
CA ALA A 588 -31.28 -21.06 8.88
C ALA A 588 -31.42 -19.84 7.94
N ILE A 589 -30.36 -19.42 7.26
CA ILE A 589 -30.35 -18.20 6.46
C ILE A 589 -30.99 -18.46 5.09
N THR A 590 -31.99 -17.64 4.75
CA THR A 590 -32.65 -17.66 3.43
C THR A 590 -32.54 -16.28 2.80
N ALA A 591 -32.78 -16.18 1.49
CA ALA A 591 -32.85 -14.90 0.79
C ALA A 591 -33.95 -13.95 1.34
N ALA A 592 -34.87 -14.44 2.18
CA ALA A 592 -35.98 -13.70 2.78
C ALA A 592 -35.68 -13.12 4.18
N THR A 593 -34.56 -13.49 4.81
CA THR A 593 -34.13 -12.93 6.11
C THR A 593 -33.16 -11.77 5.88
N SER A 594 -33.46 -10.57 6.40
CA SER A 594 -32.50 -9.46 6.42
C SER A 594 -31.20 -9.94 7.06
N PRO A 595 -30.04 -9.86 6.38
CA PRO A 595 -28.83 -10.48 6.88
C PRO A 595 -28.48 -9.86 8.24
N ASP A 596 -28.01 -10.68 9.18
CA ASP A 596 -27.50 -10.20 10.47
C ASP A 596 -26.14 -9.52 10.31
N PHE A 597 -25.49 -9.69 9.15
CA PHE A 597 -24.16 -9.19 8.88
C PHE A 597 -24.09 -8.42 7.56
N VAL A 598 -23.16 -7.47 7.51
CA VAL A 598 -22.88 -6.68 6.31
C VAL A 598 -21.38 -6.40 6.20
N GLY A 599 -20.83 -6.31 4.99
CA GLY A 599 -19.40 -6.12 4.84
C GLY A 599 -18.89 -6.35 3.42
N ASN A 600 -17.58 -6.43 3.28
CA ASN A 600 -16.86 -6.69 2.03
C ASN A 600 -16.02 -7.96 2.15
N GLY A 601 -16.04 -8.79 1.10
CA GLY A 601 -15.22 -10.00 1.02
C GLY A 601 -15.60 -11.11 1.98
N PHE A 602 -16.76 -11.03 2.64
CA PHE A 602 -17.35 -12.12 3.41
C PHE A 602 -18.75 -12.46 2.91
N SER A 603 -19.13 -13.72 3.01
CA SER A 603 -20.47 -14.19 2.71
C SER A 603 -20.84 -15.37 3.59
N ILE A 604 -22.13 -15.59 3.80
CA ILE A 604 -22.62 -16.83 4.42
C ILE A 604 -22.90 -17.81 3.30
N THR A 605 -22.10 -18.87 3.24
CA THR A 605 -22.10 -19.83 2.14
C THR A 605 -21.65 -21.21 2.62
N GLN A 606 -21.87 -22.22 1.80
CA GLN A 606 -21.41 -23.59 2.01
C GLN A 606 -20.45 -23.92 0.87
N PRO A 607 -19.13 -23.74 1.05
CA PRO A 607 -18.15 -24.16 0.07
C PRO A 607 -18.20 -25.68 -0.15
N THR A 608 -17.78 -26.12 -1.34
CA THR A 608 -17.72 -27.54 -1.68
C THR A 608 -16.91 -28.33 -0.64
N GLY A 609 -17.48 -29.40 -0.10
CA GLY A 609 -16.84 -30.26 0.91
C GLY A 609 -17.14 -29.89 2.36
N PHE A 610 -17.85 -28.78 2.60
CA PHE A 610 -18.37 -28.42 3.93
C PHE A 610 -19.77 -28.98 4.14
N ASN A 611 -20.09 -29.28 5.40
CA ASN A 611 -21.33 -30.00 5.76
C ASN A 611 -22.55 -29.07 5.79
N ASP A 612 -22.33 -27.78 6.02
CA ASP A 612 -23.36 -26.81 6.32
C ASP A 612 -22.88 -25.35 6.07
N LEU A 613 -23.74 -24.36 6.30
CA LEU A 613 -23.45 -22.94 6.01
C LEU A 613 -22.61 -22.32 7.13
N ALA A 614 -21.61 -21.52 6.78
CA ALA A 614 -20.84 -20.72 7.73
C ALA A 614 -20.51 -19.34 7.14
N ILE A 615 -19.96 -18.44 7.95
CA ILE A 615 -19.35 -17.20 7.44
C ILE A 615 -18.02 -17.58 6.82
N HIS A 616 -17.79 -17.16 5.58
CA HIS A 616 -16.57 -17.39 4.83
C HIS A 616 -16.06 -16.08 4.25
N SER A 617 -14.75 -15.86 4.32
CA SER A 617 -14.10 -14.85 3.49
C SER A 617 -14.17 -15.26 2.01
N ALA A 618 -13.75 -14.38 1.11
CA ALA A 618 -13.36 -14.80 -0.23
C ALA A 618 -12.25 -15.85 -0.13
N HIS A 619 -12.31 -16.87 -1.00
CA HIS A 619 -11.39 -18.00 -1.03
C HIS A 619 -10.84 -18.21 -2.46
N PRO A 620 -9.54 -17.99 -2.72
CA PRO A 620 -8.60 -17.30 -1.82
C PRO A 620 -9.03 -15.85 -1.56
N TYR A 621 -8.55 -15.25 -0.46
CA TYR A 621 -8.73 -13.81 -0.26
C TYR A 621 -7.79 -13.05 -1.21
N PRO A 622 -8.18 -11.84 -1.67
CA PRO A 622 -7.40 -11.11 -2.67
C PRO A 622 -6.15 -10.46 -2.07
N ASP A 623 -5.02 -10.59 -2.76
CA ASP A 623 -3.84 -9.73 -2.56
C ASP A 623 -4.21 -8.29 -2.89
N ALA A 624 -3.97 -7.36 -1.96
CA ALA A 624 -3.81 -5.92 -2.21
C ALA A 624 -4.23 -5.11 -0.97
N ASN A 625 -3.40 -5.05 0.07
CA ASN A 625 -3.54 -4.05 1.15
C ASN A 625 -5.00 -3.91 1.65
N ASN A 626 -5.72 -5.04 1.70
CA ASN A 626 -7.17 -5.06 1.66
C ASN A 626 -7.68 -5.49 3.01
N THR A 627 -8.52 -4.66 3.58
CA THR A 627 -9.22 -5.00 4.82
C THR A 627 -10.60 -5.54 4.45
N LEU A 628 -10.81 -6.84 4.64
CA LEU A 628 -12.13 -7.45 4.55
C LEU A 628 -12.82 -7.31 5.91
N ILE A 629 -14.05 -6.82 5.91
CA ILE A 629 -14.84 -6.61 7.13
C ILE A 629 -16.16 -7.34 6.99
N TYR A 630 -16.61 -7.95 8.09
CA TYR A 630 -17.98 -8.43 8.25
C TYR A 630 -18.54 -7.99 9.59
N GLN A 631 -19.43 -7.02 9.56
CA GLN A 631 -20.00 -6.35 10.71
C GLN A 631 -21.36 -6.95 11.07
N LEU A 632 -21.54 -7.29 12.35
CA LEU A 632 -22.83 -7.66 12.92
C LEU A 632 -23.72 -6.40 13.02
N LEU A 633 -24.91 -6.44 12.44
CA LEU A 633 -25.89 -5.36 12.45
C LEU A 633 -26.60 -5.20 13.79
N THR A 634 -26.54 -6.21 14.67
CA THR A 634 -27.09 -6.19 16.03
C THR A 634 -26.02 -5.81 17.04
N PRO A 635 -26.07 -4.61 17.66
CA PRO A 635 -25.15 -4.24 18.73
C PRO A 635 -25.38 -5.11 19.97
N ILE A 636 -24.32 -5.35 20.74
CA ILE A 636 -24.35 -6.17 21.96
C ILE A 636 -24.28 -5.27 23.19
N ILE A 637 -25.21 -5.47 24.13
CA ILE A 637 -25.16 -4.85 25.46
C ILE A 637 -24.22 -5.70 26.32
N VAL A 638 -23.07 -5.15 26.70
CA VAL A 638 -22.04 -5.87 27.46
C VAL A 638 -22.59 -6.28 28.83
N ALA A 639 -22.42 -7.56 29.17
CA ALA A 639 -22.97 -8.14 30.39
C ALA A 639 -22.36 -7.51 31.65
N THR A 640 -23.19 -7.38 32.68
CA THR A 640 -22.76 -6.86 33.99
C THR A 640 -21.73 -7.77 34.65
N ASP A 641 -21.93 -9.08 34.52
CA ASP A 641 -21.01 -10.12 34.98
C ASP A 641 -19.90 -10.33 33.93
N PRO A 642 -18.62 -10.05 34.27
CA PRO A 642 -17.52 -10.20 33.31
C PRO A 642 -17.37 -11.65 32.83
N THR A 643 -17.72 -12.64 33.65
CA THR A 643 -17.63 -14.07 33.26
C THR A 643 -18.64 -14.45 32.18
N LYS A 644 -19.65 -13.60 31.95
CA LYS A 644 -20.71 -13.79 30.94
C LYS A 644 -20.52 -12.95 29.69
N SER A 645 -19.46 -12.14 29.63
CA SER A 645 -19.19 -11.23 28.50
C SER A 645 -18.45 -11.94 27.35
N THR A 646 -18.75 -13.21 27.11
CA THR A 646 -17.99 -14.08 26.21
C THR A 646 -18.42 -13.96 24.75
N ILE A 647 -17.47 -14.16 23.84
CA ILE A 647 -17.68 -14.42 22.42
C ILE A 647 -17.05 -15.77 22.12
N ASN A 648 -17.85 -16.73 21.67
CA ASN A 648 -17.41 -18.07 21.30
C ASN A 648 -17.86 -18.40 19.87
N PHE A 649 -17.01 -19.05 19.10
CA PHE A 649 -17.31 -19.53 17.76
C PHE A 649 -16.30 -20.61 17.36
N ASP A 650 -16.61 -21.38 16.33
CA ASP A 650 -15.67 -22.28 15.67
C ASP A 650 -15.07 -21.57 14.46
N GLU A 651 -13.79 -21.80 14.17
CA GLU A 651 -13.14 -21.15 13.03
C GLU A 651 -12.08 -22.01 12.31
N ILE A 652 -11.73 -21.58 11.10
CA ILE A 652 -10.56 -22.01 10.34
C ILE A 652 -9.80 -20.76 9.90
N VAL A 653 -8.53 -20.63 10.27
CA VAL A 653 -7.66 -19.53 9.82
C VAL A 653 -6.54 -20.08 8.95
N LEU A 654 -6.51 -19.71 7.68
CA LEU A 654 -5.46 -20.05 6.72
C LEU A 654 -5.03 -18.78 5.97
N VAL A 655 -4.36 -17.89 6.69
CA VAL A 655 -3.82 -16.60 6.21
C VAL A 655 -2.30 -16.58 6.33
N GLU A 656 -1.61 -15.70 5.60
CA GLU A 656 -0.15 -15.62 5.61
C GLU A 656 0.40 -15.45 7.03
N PRO A 657 1.26 -16.37 7.51
CA PRO A 657 1.86 -16.24 8.83
C PRO A 657 2.94 -15.16 8.83
N GLY A 658 2.92 -14.29 9.85
CA GLY A 658 4.02 -13.36 10.09
C GLY A 658 5.35 -14.04 10.45
N THR A 659 6.43 -13.25 10.53
CA THR A 659 7.75 -13.72 10.96
C THR A 659 7.67 -14.34 12.36
N ASP A 660 8.36 -15.46 12.61
CA ASP A 660 8.32 -16.16 13.90
C ASP A 660 8.59 -15.21 15.09
N GLY A 661 7.70 -15.24 16.09
CA GLY A 661 7.75 -14.34 17.24
C GLY A 661 7.32 -12.88 17.01
N ALA A 662 6.88 -12.50 15.81
CA ALA A 662 6.38 -11.14 15.54
C ALA A 662 5.16 -10.81 16.42
N PRO A 663 5.18 -9.67 17.16
CA PRO A 663 4.06 -9.28 18.01
C PRO A 663 2.95 -8.60 17.19
N PHE A 664 1.68 -8.78 17.59
CA PHE A 664 0.58 -8.03 17.02
C PHE A 664 0.48 -6.62 17.67
N PRO A 665 0.22 -5.54 16.90
CA PRO A 665 0.34 -5.41 15.46
C PRO A 665 1.74 -4.85 15.08
N SER A 666 2.59 -5.67 14.46
CA SER A 666 3.88 -5.24 13.88
C SER A 666 3.85 -5.34 12.36
N ALA A 667 4.80 -4.69 11.69
CA ALA A 667 4.95 -4.82 10.24
C ALA A 667 5.35 -6.25 9.81
N ASP A 668 5.92 -7.03 10.72
CA ASP A 668 6.29 -8.43 10.50
C ASP A 668 5.13 -9.40 10.81
N PHE A 669 3.94 -8.87 11.14
CA PHE A 669 2.68 -9.60 11.33
C PHE A 669 1.82 -9.43 10.06
N PHE A 670 2.23 -10.11 8.98
CA PHE A 670 1.78 -9.86 7.60
C PHE A 670 0.26 -9.87 7.44
N ASP A 671 -0.37 -11.05 7.50
CA ASP A 671 -1.83 -11.19 7.42
C ASP A 671 -2.40 -11.64 8.74
N TYR A 672 -3.60 -11.17 9.05
CA TYR A 672 -4.24 -11.53 10.32
C TYR A 672 -5.74 -11.39 10.31
N VAL A 673 -6.36 -12.13 11.22
CA VAL A 673 -7.77 -12.00 11.56
C VAL A 673 -7.93 -11.41 12.96
N VAL A 674 -8.98 -10.62 13.15
CA VAL A 674 -9.25 -9.98 14.44
C VAL A 674 -10.75 -9.71 14.61
N VAL A 675 -11.23 -9.85 15.85
CA VAL A 675 -12.57 -9.42 16.26
C VAL A 675 -12.46 -8.05 16.93
N GLU A 676 -13.23 -7.08 16.46
CA GLU A 676 -13.18 -5.70 16.94
C GLU A 676 -14.55 -5.23 17.41
N GLY A 677 -14.56 -4.37 18.43
CA GLY A 677 -15.75 -3.70 18.94
C GLY A 677 -15.71 -2.19 18.78
N SER A 678 -16.87 -1.56 18.75
CA SER A 678 -17.02 -0.10 18.73
C SER A 678 -18.16 0.37 19.64
N LYS A 679 -17.90 1.40 20.45
CA LYS A 679 -18.88 2.03 21.35
C LYS A 679 -19.39 3.40 20.86
N ASP A 680 -18.91 3.86 19.71
CA ASP A 680 -19.15 5.20 19.18
C ASP A 680 -19.76 5.13 17.77
N GLU A 681 -20.64 4.15 17.56
CA GLU A 681 -21.36 3.91 16.31
C GLU A 681 -20.46 3.53 15.12
N GLY A 682 -19.30 2.93 15.39
CA GLY A 682 -18.37 2.48 14.35
C GLY A 682 -17.37 3.54 13.90
N ARG A 683 -17.24 4.66 14.63
CA ARG A 683 -16.24 5.70 14.33
C ARG A 683 -14.83 5.24 14.73
N THR A 684 -14.70 4.55 15.87
CA THR A 684 -13.46 3.91 16.31
C THR A 684 -13.72 2.43 16.62
N TRP A 685 -12.73 1.60 16.32
CA TRP A 685 -12.77 0.15 16.52
C TRP A 685 -11.57 -0.28 17.36
N GLN A 686 -11.83 -1.10 18.38
CA GLN A 686 -10.82 -1.64 19.29
C GLN A 686 -10.82 -3.17 19.21
N PRO A 687 -9.66 -3.83 19.10
CA PRO A 687 -9.57 -5.28 19.17
C PRO A 687 -10.17 -5.80 20.48
N VAL A 688 -11.02 -6.82 20.40
CA VAL A 688 -11.53 -7.53 21.59
C VAL A 688 -10.39 -8.32 22.24
N ALA A 689 -9.50 -8.87 21.41
CA ALA A 689 -8.24 -9.49 21.76
C ALA A 689 -7.23 -9.22 20.63
N ASP A 690 -5.96 -9.55 20.84
CA ASP A 690 -4.92 -9.44 19.80
C ASP A 690 -5.32 -10.21 18.53
N GLY A 691 -4.94 -9.67 17.37
CA GLY A 691 -5.10 -10.36 16.10
C GLY A 691 -4.21 -11.59 16.02
N TYR A 692 -4.61 -12.55 15.21
CA TYR A 692 -3.94 -13.84 15.07
C TYR A 692 -3.95 -14.32 13.63
N ASP A 693 -3.06 -15.25 13.31
CA ASP A 693 -2.89 -15.83 11.97
C ASP A 693 -2.76 -17.35 12.03
N SER A 694 -2.34 -17.98 10.93
CA SER A 694 -2.19 -19.44 10.84
C SER A 694 -1.28 -20.04 11.92
N ARG A 695 -0.37 -19.27 12.54
CA ARG A 695 0.55 -19.73 13.60
C ARG A 695 -0.15 -20.01 14.93
N ASP A 696 -1.35 -19.48 15.16
CA ASP A 696 -2.07 -19.64 16.43
C ASP A 696 -2.42 -21.11 16.74
N ARG A 697 -2.53 -21.97 15.71
CA ARG A 697 -2.78 -23.40 15.85
C ARG A 697 -1.85 -24.20 14.93
N GLU A 698 -1.19 -25.22 15.49
CA GLU A 698 -0.30 -26.11 14.73
C GLU A 698 -0.98 -26.73 13.50
N ALA A 699 -2.26 -27.11 13.61
CA ALA A 699 -3.02 -27.69 12.51
C ALA A 699 -3.24 -26.71 11.35
N TRP A 700 -3.43 -25.43 11.64
CA TRP A 700 -3.62 -24.38 10.64
C TRP A 700 -2.30 -24.03 9.95
N LEU A 701 -1.23 -23.85 10.72
CA LEU A 701 0.10 -23.61 10.17
C LEU A 701 0.57 -24.77 9.28
N ALA A 702 0.33 -26.01 9.71
CA ALA A 702 0.66 -27.19 8.91
C ALA A 702 -0.17 -27.26 7.62
N ALA A 703 -1.46 -26.92 7.70
CA ALA A 703 -2.33 -26.88 6.52
C ALA A 703 -1.89 -25.77 5.54
N TYR A 704 -1.63 -24.56 6.01
CA TYR A 704 -1.15 -23.44 5.18
C TYR A 704 0.13 -23.82 4.42
N ASN A 705 1.10 -24.42 5.13
CA ASN A 705 2.39 -24.82 4.55
C ASN A 705 2.34 -26.12 3.71
N SER A 706 1.18 -26.78 3.58
CA SER A 706 1.08 -28.05 2.86
C SER A 706 1.22 -27.91 1.34
N GLY A 707 1.06 -26.70 0.80
CA GLY A 707 1.32 -26.40 -0.61
C GLY A 707 1.50 -24.91 -0.84
N ILE A 708 2.73 -24.50 -1.14
CA ILE A 708 3.10 -23.12 -1.48
C ILE A 708 3.48 -23.06 -2.97
N ASP A 709 2.94 -22.09 -3.71
CA ASP A 709 3.26 -21.89 -5.12
C ASP A 709 4.55 -21.07 -5.34
N ALA A 710 4.86 -20.74 -6.59
CA ALA A 710 6.10 -20.03 -6.94
C ALA A 710 6.08 -18.57 -6.45
N GLU A 711 4.89 -18.00 -6.26
CA GLU A 711 4.61 -16.66 -5.80
C GLU A 711 4.47 -16.56 -4.26
N GLN A 712 4.74 -17.67 -3.55
CA GLN A 712 4.62 -17.81 -2.08
C GLN A 712 3.18 -17.88 -1.53
N ASN A 713 2.17 -18.04 -2.38
CA ASN A 713 0.80 -18.19 -1.93
C ASN A 713 0.52 -19.63 -1.45
N SER A 714 -0.31 -19.77 -0.42
CA SER A 714 -0.81 -21.07 -0.01
C SER A 714 -1.95 -21.52 -0.92
N THR A 715 -1.75 -22.69 -1.53
CA THR A 715 -2.74 -23.41 -2.35
C THR A 715 -3.62 -24.35 -1.54
N ALA A 716 -3.41 -24.42 -0.22
CA ALA A 716 -4.19 -25.26 0.67
C ALA A 716 -5.66 -24.83 0.70
N VAL A 717 -6.57 -25.79 0.86
CA VAL A 717 -8.00 -25.52 0.97
C VAL A 717 -8.51 -25.86 2.38
N GLY A 718 -9.42 -25.03 2.90
CA GLY A 718 -10.09 -25.32 4.16
C GLY A 718 -10.89 -26.62 4.10
N SER A 719 -11.04 -27.29 5.24
CA SER A 719 -11.89 -28.49 5.37
C SER A 719 -12.57 -28.52 6.74
N PRO A 720 -13.70 -29.24 6.90
CA PRO A 720 -14.39 -29.33 8.18
C PRO A 720 -13.53 -29.87 9.35
N ALA A 721 -12.48 -30.63 9.05
CA ALA A 721 -11.56 -31.16 10.05
C ALA A 721 -10.65 -30.09 10.68
N LEU A 722 -10.55 -28.90 10.07
CA LEU A 722 -9.73 -27.79 10.57
C LEU A 722 -10.49 -26.84 11.50
N PHE A 723 -11.81 -27.02 11.68
CA PHE A 723 -12.57 -26.18 12.61
C PHE A 723 -12.10 -26.41 14.04
N LEU A 724 -11.71 -25.32 14.70
CA LEU A 724 -11.32 -25.32 16.11
C LEU A 724 -12.08 -24.22 16.86
N PRO A 725 -12.41 -24.44 18.15
CA PRO A 725 -13.14 -23.46 18.93
C PRO A 725 -12.24 -22.28 19.33
N ARG A 726 -12.83 -21.08 19.29
CA ARG A 726 -12.29 -19.84 19.85
C ARG A 726 -13.21 -19.34 20.95
N ALA A 727 -12.60 -18.88 22.04
CA ALA A 727 -13.28 -18.18 23.12
C ALA A 727 -12.49 -16.90 23.44
N MET A 728 -13.20 -15.79 23.58
CA MET A 728 -12.66 -14.50 24.01
C MET A 728 -13.67 -13.77 24.87
N ASN A 729 -13.24 -12.75 25.60
CA ASN A 729 -14.12 -11.95 26.45
C ASN A 729 -14.12 -10.50 25.98
N LEU A 730 -15.30 -9.92 25.82
CA LEU A 730 -15.48 -8.52 25.45
C LEU A 730 -14.77 -7.56 26.43
N ARG A 731 -14.54 -7.96 27.67
CA ARG A 731 -14.05 -7.05 28.71
C ARG A 731 -12.56 -7.20 29.02
N ASP A 732 -11.88 -8.20 28.45
CA ASP A 732 -10.47 -8.48 28.78
C ASP A 732 -9.53 -7.37 28.31
N ASN A 733 -9.87 -6.68 27.21
CA ASN A 733 -9.12 -5.53 26.71
C ASN A 733 -9.26 -4.26 27.59
N GLY A 734 -10.13 -4.27 28.60
CA GLY A 734 -10.41 -3.13 29.49
C GLY A 734 -11.15 -1.95 28.86
N PHE A 735 -11.46 -2.01 27.56
CA PHE A 735 -12.06 -0.92 26.79
C PHE A 735 -13.59 -0.93 26.82
N PHE A 736 -14.18 -2.13 26.82
CA PHE A 736 -15.63 -2.33 26.88
C PHE A 736 -16.07 -2.66 28.30
N LEU A 737 -17.00 -1.88 28.83
CA LEU A 737 -17.48 -1.96 30.21
C LEU A 737 -18.91 -2.50 30.26
N ALA A 738 -19.31 -2.96 31.45
CA ALA A 738 -20.67 -3.42 31.70
C ALA A 738 -21.71 -2.36 31.29
N GLY A 739 -22.70 -2.78 30.49
CA GLY A 739 -23.77 -1.90 30.00
C GLY A 739 -23.44 -1.13 28.72
N ASP A 740 -22.19 -1.13 28.26
CA ASP A 740 -21.85 -0.53 26.97
C ASP A 740 -22.61 -1.21 25.83
N VAL A 741 -23.01 -0.42 24.83
CA VAL A 741 -23.62 -0.93 23.58
C VAL A 741 -22.52 -0.99 22.53
N VAL A 742 -22.08 -2.20 22.19
CA VAL A 742 -20.91 -2.45 21.36
C VAL A 742 -21.34 -3.02 20.00
N ARG A 743 -20.95 -2.36 18.90
CA ARG A 743 -21.01 -2.94 17.56
C ARG A 743 -19.82 -3.87 17.38
N LEU A 744 -20.01 -5.03 16.76
CA LEU A 744 -18.95 -6.02 16.55
C LEU A 744 -18.69 -6.24 15.06
N ARG A 745 -17.42 -6.44 14.70
CA ARG A 745 -17.02 -6.85 13.35
C ARG A 745 -15.90 -7.88 13.39
N PHE A 746 -15.88 -8.71 12.37
CA PHE A 746 -14.78 -9.61 12.03
C PHE A 746 -13.97 -8.93 10.93
N ARG A 747 -12.66 -8.89 11.09
CA ARG A 747 -11.76 -8.24 10.14
C ARG A 747 -10.64 -9.19 9.74
N LEU A 748 -10.40 -9.32 8.44
CA LEU A 748 -9.21 -9.94 7.86
C LEU A 748 -8.41 -8.83 7.20
N PHE A 749 -7.15 -8.69 7.60
CA PHE A 749 -6.17 -7.82 6.97
C PHE A 749 -5.23 -8.67 6.13
N ALA A 750 -5.02 -8.25 4.88
CA ALA A 750 -4.06 -8.86 3.96
C ALA A 750 -3.08 -7.79 3.47
N ASP A 751 -1.79 -8.08 3.57
CA ASP A 751 -0.74 -7.29 2.97
C ASP A 751 -0.71 -7.51 1.42
N PRO A 752 0.19 -6.86 0.67
CA PRO A 752 0.27 -7.03 -0.79
C PRO A 752 1.11 -8.23 -1.28
N ALA A 753 1.63 -9.08 -0.38
CA ALA A 753 2.62 -10.11 -0.70
C ALA A 753 1.99 -11.46 -1.03
N ALA A 754 1.61 -12.26 -0.03
CA ALA A 754 1.08 -13.60 -0.25
C ALA A 754 -0.31 -13.78 0.35
N HIS A 755 -1.10 -14.68 -0.23
CA HIS A 755 -2.41 -15.05 0.31
C HIS A 755 -2.55 -16.55 0.56
N GLY A 756 -3.58 -16.89 1.32
CA GLY A 756 -4.05 -18.25 1.51
C GLY A 756 -5.55 -18.41 1.26
N TRP A 757 -6.10 -19.50 1.79
CA TRP A 757 -7.52 -19.79 1.68
C TRP A 757 -8.36 -18.71 2.38
N GLY A 758 -7.97 -18.27 3.58
CA GLY A 758 -8.67 -17.20 4.33
C GLY A 758 -9.29 -17.67 5.63
N TRP A 759 -10.47 -17.12 5.97
CA TRP A 759 -11.11 -17.30 7.27
C TRP A 759 -12.53 -17.84 7.15
N ALA A 760 -12.87 -18.83 7.97
CA ALA A 760 -14.25 -19.29 8.17
C ALA A 760 -14.64 -19.20 9.65
N ILE A 761 -15.89 -18.81 9.92
CA ILE A 761 -16.46 -18.67 11.26
C ILE A 761 -17.83 -19.34 11.30
N ASP A 762 -18.06 -20.20 12.29
CA ASP A 762 -19.32 -20.90 12.52
C ASP A 762 -19.72 -20.91 14.01
N ASN A 763 -20.97 -21.25 14.31
CA ASN A 763 -21.50 -21.46 15.66
C ASN A 763 -21.28 -20.26 16.61
N LEU A 764 -21.45 -19.05 16.10
CA LEU A 764 -21.22 -17.81 16.84
C LEU A 764 -22.22 -17.66 18.01
N ARG A 765 -21.67 -17.46 19.21
CA ARG A 765 -22.38 -17.26 20.47
C ARG A 765 -21.76 -16.10 21.23
N ILE A 766 -22.54 -15.05 21.46
CA ILE A 766 -22.13 -13.88 22.22
C ILE A 766 -23.00 -13.78 23.46
N GLN A 767 -22.36 -13.82 24.63
CA GLN A 767 -23.00 -13.78 25.96
C GLN A 767 -24.13 -14.81 26.12
N ASP A 768 -23.95 -15.98 25.51
CA ASP A 768 -24.87 -17.12 25.61
C ASP A 768 -24.77 -17.77 26.99
N ASN A 769 -25.62 -17.31 27.90
CA ASN A 769 -25.72 -17.84 29.26
C ASN A 769 -26.48 -19.17 29.37
N THR A 770 -26.85 -19.77 28.23
CA THR A 770 -27.61 -21.04 28.20
C THR A 770 -26.73 -22.29 28.22
N VAL A 771 -25.40 -22.14 28.35
CA VAL A 771 -24.50 -23.27 28.60
C VAL A 771 -24.71 -23.80 30.03
N THR A 772 -25.73 -24.65 30.21
CA THR A 772 -25.73 -25.62 31.31
C THR A 772 -24.61 -26.61 31.05
N SER A 773 -23.72 -26.80 32.03
CA SER A 773 -22.81 -27.95 32.03
C SER A 773 -23.59 -29.24 31.75
N LEU A 774 -22.99 -30.23 31.10
CA LEU A 774 -23.60 -31.53 30.82
C LEU A 774 -24.15 -32.16 32.11
N ALA A 775 -23.45 -31.96 33.24
CA ALA A 775 -23.93 -32.37 34.56
C ALA A 775 -25.21 -31.63 35.02
N SER A 776 -25.37 -30.37 34.65
CA SER A 776 -26.56 -29.55 34.93
C SER A 776 -27.71 -29.85 33.97
N GLU A 777 -27.41 -30.19 32.71
CA GLU A 777 -28.38 -30.67 31.72
C GLU A 777 -28.94 -32.03 32.14
N LEU A 778 -28.08 -32.98 32.53
CA LEU A 778 -28.48 -34.29 33.04
C LEU A 778 -29.39 -34.18 34.27
N LYS A 779 -29.16 -33.23 35.18
CA LYS A 779 -30.08 -33.00 36.32
C LYS A 779 -31.48 -32.56 35.88
N LYS A 780 -31.62 -31.86 34.76
CA LYS A 780 -32.91 -31.38 34.24
C LYS A 780 -33.66 -32.45 33.46
N THR A 781 -32.98 -33.44 32.88
CA THR A 781 -33.55 -34.50 32.03
C THR A 781 -33.80 -35.83 32.77
N GLY A 782 -33.80 -35.83 34.11
CA GLY A 782 -34.07 -37.02 34.94
C GLY A 782 -32.86 -37.63 35.64
N GLY A 783 -31.66 -37.07 35.43
CA GLY A 783 -30.42 -37.43 36.11
C GLY A 783 -29.68 -38.62 35.50
N LEU A 784 -28.48 -38.88 36.03
CA LEU A 784 -27.79 -40.16 35.85
C LEU A 784 -28.44 -41.19 36.78
N ASN A 785 -28.87 -42.33 36.24
CA ASN A 785 -29.44 -43.45 36.99
C ASN A 785 -28.55 -44.68 36.88
N VAL A 786 -28.38 -45.39 38.00
CA VAL A 786 -27.60 -46.61 38.09
C VAL A 786 -28.40 -47.65 38.86
N TYR A 787 -28.77 -48.77 38.24
CA TYR A 787 -29.67 -49.76 38.84
C TYR A 787 -29.40 -51.21 38.38
N PRO A 788 -29.66 -52.24 39.22
CA PRO A 788 -30.05 -52.12 40.63
C PRO A 788 -28.91 -51.53 41.49
N ASN A 789 -29.27 -50.90 42.59
CA ASN A 789 -28.33 -50.37 43.57
C ASN A 789 -28.95 -50.48 44.97
N PRO A 790 -28.46 -51.37 45.86
CA PRO A 790 -27.24 -52.18 45.71
C PRO A 790 -27.29 -53.24 44.58
N SER A 791 -26.14 -53.75 44.13
CA SER A 791 -26.04 -54.82 43.12
C SER A 791 -24.95 -55.85 43.43
N GLU A 792 -25.02 -57.03 42.81
CA GLU A 792 -23.94 -58.04 42.84
C GLU A 792 -22.82 -57.74 41.82
N GLY A 793 -22.63 -56.47 41.48
CA GLY A 793 -21.67 -56.02 40.47
C GLY A 793 -22.21 -55.99 39.04
N LYS A 794 -23.45 -56.43 38.80
CA LYS A 794 -24.16 -56.28 37.53
C LYS A 794 -25.19 -55.17 37.62
N PHE A 795 -25.03 -54.09 36.84
CA PHE A 795 -25.91 -52.94 36.87
C PHE A 795 -25.97 -52.20 35.53
N THR A 796 -27.02 -51.41 35.33
CA THR A 796 -27.26 -50.59 34.14
C THR A 796 -27.04 -49.12 34.48
N VAL A 797 -26.27 -48.44 33.62
CA VAL A 797 -26.08 -46.99 33.61
C VAL A 797 -27.03 -46.39 32.58
N GLN A 798 -27.94 -45.53 33.02
CA GLN A 798 -28.94 -44.88 32.18
C GLN A 798 -28.90 -43.36 32.32
N ALA A 799 -28.95 -42.64 31.20
CA ALA A 799 -29.01 -41.19 31.15
C ALA A 799 -29.74 -40.71 29.87
N SER A 800 -30.38 -39.54 29.93
CA SER A 800 -31.04 -38.91 28.78
C SER A 800 -30.51 -37.49 28.60
N PHE A 801 -30.29 -37.08 27.36
CA PHE A 801 -29.72 -35.77 27.01
C PHE A 801 -30.76 -34.94 26.22
N ALA A 802 -30.78 -33.61 26.41
CA ALA A 802 -31.76 -32.76 25.73
C ALA A 802 -31.48 -32.68 24.22
N LYS A 803 -30.21 -32.84 23.83
CA LYS A 803 -29.72 -32.94 22.46
C LYS A 803 -28.75 -34.13 22.29
N PRO A 804 -28.56 -34.66 21.06
CA PRO A 804 -27.54 -35.67 20.80
C PRO A 804 -26.14 -35.16 21.20
N THR A 805 -25.43 -35.93 22.04
CA THR A 805 -24.13 -35.54 22.62
C THR A 805 -23.04 -36.54 22.25
N THR A 806 -21.91 -36.06 21.72
CA THR A 806 -20.75 -36.88 21.31
C THR A 806 -19.65 -36.89 22.39
N GLY A 807 -18.69 -37.80 22.28
CA GLY A 807 -17.50 -37.83 23.15
C GLY A 807 -17.73 -38.34 24.57
N LEU A 808 -18.90 -38.91 24.87
CA LEU A 808 -19.25 -39.39 26.22
C LEU A 808 -18.37 -40.56 26.67
N GLN A 809 -18.00 -40.54 27.96
CA GLN A 809 -17.31 -41.63 28.64
C GLN A 809 -18.10 -42.09 29.87
N ILE A 810 -18.08 -43.40 30.13
CA ILE A 810 -18.46 -43.99 31.41
C ILE A 810 -17.18 -44.34 32.17
N ILE A 811 -17.04 -43.82 33.39
CA ILE A 811 -15.89 -44.11 34.25
C ILE A 811 -16.40 -44.61 35.60
N VAL A 812 -15.86 -45.73 36.10
CA VAL A 812 -16.15 -46.26 37.44
C VAL A 812 -14.90 -46.16 38.29
N ARG A 813 -15.03 -45.64 39.52
CA ARG A 813 -13.95 -45.47 40.48
C ARG A 813 -14.25 -46.17 41.80
N ASN A 814 -13.23 -46.71 42.45
CA ASN A 814 -13.35 -47.24 43.82
C ASN A 814 -13.37 -46.10 44.86
N ASN A 815 -13.49 -46.45 46.14
CA ASN A 815 -13.51 -45.49 47.26
C ASN A 815 -12.20 -44.71 47.46
N LEU A 816 -11.09 -45.13 46.84
CA LEU A 816 -9.79 -44.43 46.82
C LEU A 816 -9.66 -43.51 45.59
N GLY A 817 -10.70 -43.41 44.75
CA GLY A 817 -10.70 -42.59 43.53
C GLY A 817 -10.00 -43.22 42.32
N GLN A 818 -9.48 -44.44 42.47
CA GLN A 818 -8.81 -45.19 41.40
C GLN A 818 -9.84 -45.66 40.37
N VAL A 819 -9.53 -45.47 39.08
CA VAL A 819 -10.38 -45.92 37.98
C VAL A 819 -10.32 -47.44 37.86
N VAL A 820 -11.46 -48.10 37.99
CA VAL A 820 -11.62 -49.55 37.82
C VAL A 820 -12.29 -49.92 36.49
N LEU A 821 -12.94 -48.95 35.83
CA LEU A 821 -13.46 -49.07 34.48
C LEU A 821 -13.45 -47.72 33.77
N ARG A 822 -13.06 -47.68 32.50
CA ARG A 822 -13.27 -46.55 31.60
C ARG A 822 -13.74 -47.09 30.25
N GLN A 823 -14.86 -46.55 29.75
CA GLN A 823 -15.45 -46.94 28.47
C GLN A 823 -15.90 -45.69 27.71
N SER A 824 -15.33 -45.48 26.52
CA SER A 824 -15.77 -44.41 25.60
C SER A 824 -16.96 -44.88 24.77
N LEU A 825 -17.92 -43.98 24.51
CA LEU A 825 -19.10 -44.24 23.69
C LEU A 825 -18.91 -43.61 22.31
N ALA A 826 -19.12 -44.40 21.26
CA ALA A 826 -19.02 -43.95 19.88
C ALA A 826 -20.32 -43.27 19.42
N GLY A 827 -20.19 -42.19 18.64
CA GLY A 827 -21.32 -41.47 18.04
C GLY A 827 -22.07 -40.54 19.01
N ALA A 828 -23.05 -39.80 18.46
CA ALA A 828 -23.89 -38.89 19.24
C ALA A 828 -25.00 -39.67 19.96
N GLN A 829 -25.08 -39.53 21.28
CA GLN A 829 -26.07 -40.22 22.11
C GLN A 829 -27.14 -39.23 22.56
N ARG A 830 -28.41 -39.54 22.30
CA ARG A 830 -29.56 -38.81 22.90
C ARG A 830 -30.09 -39.53 24.13
N GLU A 831 -29.96 -40.86 24.15
CA GLU A 831 -30.22 -41.71 25.31
C GLU A 831 -29.04 -42.66 25.48
N LEU A 832 -28.63 -42.87 26.74
CA LEU A 832 -27.64 -43.85 27.14
C LEU A 832 -28.35 -44.93 27.97
N LYS A 833 -28.16 -46.18 27.61
CA LYS A 833 -28.53 -47.35 28.43
C LYS A 833 -27.48 -48.44 28.25
N GLN A 834 -26.50 -48.47 29.16
CA GLN A 834 -25.37 -49.38 29.10
C GLN A 834 -25.38 -50.34 30.28
N ALA A 835 -25.44 -51.65 30.01
CA ALA A 835 -25.24 -52.68 31.01
C ALA A 835 -23.74 -52.87 31.28
N LEU A 836 -23.36 -52.96 32.56
CA LEU A 836 -22.00 -53.19 33.03
C LEU A 836 -21.97 -54.42 33.95
N ASP A 837 -20.95 -55.26 33.77
CA ASP A 837 -20.65 -56.40 34.64
C ASP A 837 -19.28 -56.20 35.28
N LEU A 838 -19.32 -55.87 36.58
CA LEU A 838 -18.18 -55.67 37.46
C LEU A 838 -18.25 -56.61 38.67
N SER A 839 -18.88 -57.78 38.51
CA SER A 839 -19.03 -58.81 39.55
C SER A 839 -17.71 -59.34 40.10
N THR A 840 -16.61 -59.15 39.38
CA THR A 840 -15.25 -59.50 39.81
C THR A 840 -14.66 -58.54 40.85
N LEU A 841 -15.26 -57.37 41.05
CA LEU A 841 -14.82 -56.38 42.03
C LEU A 841 -15.17 -56.79 43.47
N SER A 842 -14.45 -56.26 44.46
CA SER A 842 -14.74 -56.47 45.88
C SER A 842 -16.07 -55.80 46.29
N ALA A 843 -16.72 -56.33 47.33
CA ALA A 843 -17.87 -55.65 47.91
C ALA A 843 -17.45 -54.28 48.44
N GLY A 844 -18.22 -53.24 48.15
CA GLY A 844 -17.87 -51.87 48.50
C GLY A 844 -18.60 -50.79 47.71
N MET A 845 -18.34 -49.55 48.08
CA MET A 845 -18.89 -48.37 47.40
C MET A 845 -18.02 -47.96 46.21
N TYR A 846 -18.66 -47.78 45.06
CA TYR A 846 -18.05 -47.29 43.83
C TYR A 846 -18.76 -46.04 43.33
N MET A 847 -18.06 -45.23 42.53
CA MET A 847 -18.60 -44.03 41.92
C MET A 847 -18.59 -44.17 40.40
N VAL A 848 -19.76 -44.07 39.78
CA VAL A 848 -19.97 -44.09 38.34
C VAL A 848 -20.14 -42.66 37.85
N SER A 849 -19.37 -42.25 36.84
CA SER A 849 -19.48 -40.95 36.19
C SER A 849 -19.74 -41.09 34.71
N VAL A 850 -20.64 -40.25 34.17
CA VAL A 850 -20.94 -40.16 32.74
C VAL A 850 -20.79 -38.71 32.28
N GLY A 851 -19.95 -38.48 31.27
CA GLY A 851 -19.77 -37.16 30.67
C GLY A 851 -18.52 -37.05 29.79
N ILE A 852 -18.10 -35.83 29.51
CA ILE A 852 -16.87 -35.49 28.78
C ILE A 852 -15.78 -35.08 29.78
N GLU A 853 -14.52 -35.07 29.35
CA GLU A 853 -13.40 -34.74 30.24
C GLU A 853 -13.57 -33.31 30.83
N GLY A 854 -13.67 -33.22 32.15
CA GLY A 854 -13.93 -31.97 32.88
C GLY A 854 -15.40 -31.66 33.19
N ASP A 855 -16.38 -32.36 32.59
CA ASP A 855 -17.82 -32.13 32.80
C ASP A 855 -18.63 -33.44 32.76
N ALA A 856 -18.89 -34.01 33.95
CA ALA A 856 -19.57 -35.29 34.11
C ALA A 856 -20.55 -35.32 35.29
N ALA A 857 -21.67 -36.04 35.12
CA ALA A 857 -22.57 -36.37 36.22
C ALA A 857 -22.08 -37.62 36.95
N MET A 858 -22.30 -37.69 38.27
CA MET A 858 -21.85 -38.81 39.11
C MET A 858 -22.97 -39.44 39.93
N ARG A 859 -22.86 -40.76 40.14
CA ARG A 859 -23.70 -41.56 41.04
C ARG A 859 -22.88 -42.59 41.80
N LYS A 860 -23.28 -42.86 43.03
CA LYS A 860 -22.71 -43.93 43.84
C LYS A 860 -23.45 -45.23 43.59
N ILE A 861 -22.72 -46.35 43.59
CA ILE A 861 -23.28 -47.70 43.60
C ILE A 861 -22.62 -48.52 44.70
N LEU A 862 -23.43 -49.29 45.43
CA LEU A 862 -22.97 -50.27 46.40
C LEU A 862 -22.94 -51.65 45.72
N ILE A 863 -21.76 -52.26 45.64
CA ILE A 863 -21.61 -53.66 45.25
C ILE A 863 -21.65 -54.51 46.52
N THR A 864 -22.66 -55.36 46.63
CA THR A 864 -22.85 -56.37 47.69
C THR A 864 -22.52 -57.75 47.14
N LYS A 865 -21.98 -58.64 47.96
CA LYS A 865 -21.73 -60.03 47.57
C LYS A 865 -22.72 -60.96 48.27
#